data_AF-A0A7E4W891-F1
#
_entry.id   AF-A0A7E4W891-F1
#
_cell.length_a   1.000
_cell.length_b   1.000
_cell.length_c   1.000
_cell.angle_alpha   90.00
_cell.angle_beta   90.00
_cell.angle_gamma   90.00
#
_symmetry.space_group_name_H-M   'P 1'
#
loop_
_entity.id
_entity.type
_entity.pdbx_description
1 polymer ?
#
loop_
_entity_poly.entity_id
_entity_poly.type
_entity_poly.pdbx_seq_one_letter_code
_entity_poly.pdbx_strand_id
1 'polypeptide(L)'
;MDGKEAVRRMVTAMDMKSDFYRIGQSKIFLHGSVLAQLEEDRDTKLGGLIILFQAQCRARLAHRLYQRRVDQSNAIRVLQRNGVAWLKLRNWQWWRLYTKVKPLLQVTNQEAVLKAKEEELRTATKRLQKRDTDVRLLEKHVQDLTALGSELYEQLKTESDARIRTEENNQTLQSRVNQLTEAYSDSIEKHAVDAASIDAQRKELKKLYHERVQYVSSSAPKPILSIQHQIQNAEHANNQLKEILKAANERYEKLVQSYANEKMLSANVSFKFGIQHEVIKRLRQRPVVLAFSRDETIDSLNKTITMNRMEIERLHELDKLRTAKFNSIAVSGTASYVQTLEQYLEMAQSQHEELMKRVRSGDEERDKLMRELQCLKAAEIDVCCQKEGVNEALLKIWTKMKNDESRFAMMEMELEQSRLGCNIEIASKLYYERCVRELEVTVTNMGAAVTKAEAEVAKLVVELNDAKSQLVSANVRSDKLLEEIKKKLGRDIGNMKKQKKFDITINEERNRLQEVMHERDQHAQDSRDRETKNLSLQNQISELQAQLEDTERTRRALQIELDDVLSSKDDFGKNFHDLERQIREYENERSEIRLQMEELEDNLQASEDRCLRMEVNANALKADHERALAAKDQDVEDRKRQLQKMVRDLETELEEEKRQRAAAEKNRKRAESSSVELERQLEIANRLKDDYNKQLKKVQLTVKDTQQALEDLRQSKDETNGALREAERRIRALDAENQRLNELNEELYAQKRKLEQERDELEALKTRGSSLTGDEKARLESRIAELEDELEEEQTQVEQIQDRFRRCQTQLESLTSELSAERTLSQKLEMDKQSVDRINRELRSKIEELETTSQTRSRALITSLESKINSLEESLALETTECNNAHRTNRRLEKKLAERNAVVDDLQRQVDNFKDEIDKLNTRYRTLRREFDERGEENTQHRTKVRSLQRQIDEHEALNENLSRDNASLTRELNSLRNRRATSYRTSNMIGYVSGSGEHLEGDDRESVNTEGSHAS
;
A
#
# COMPACT_ATOMS: atom_id res chain seq x y z
N MET A 1 -30.77 13.99 4.61
CA MET A 1 -31.11 12.94 5.61
C MET A 1 -29.84 12.64 6.38
N ASP A 2 -29.88 12.60 7.72
CA ASP A 2 -28.72 12.20 8.53
C ASP A 2 -28.27 10.78 8.12
N GLY A 3 -26.95 10.55 7.97
CA GLY A 3 -26.40 9.27 7.55
C GLY A 3 -26.77 8.13 8.50
N LYS A 4 -26.85 8.42 9.80
CA LYS A 4 -27.32 7.46 10.82
C LYS A 4 -28.80 7.10 10.62
N GLU A 5 -29.61 8.08 10.25
CA GLU A 5 -31.03 7.89 9.98
C GLU A 5 -31.29 7.16 8.65
N ALA A 6 -30.48 7.43 7.63
CA ALA A 6 -30.49 6.70 6.37
C ALA A 6 -30.17 5.21 6.58
N VAL A 7 -29.12 4.91 7.34
CA VAL A 7 -28.75 3.52 7.69
C VAL A 7 -29.86 2.86 8.51
N ARG A 8 -30.47 3.55 9.48
CA ARG A 8 -31.63 3.02 10.21
C ARG A 8 -32.73 2.58 9.27
N ARG A 9 -33.15 3.45 8.35
CA ARG A 9 -34.21 3.15 7.37
C ARG A 9 -33.82 2.02 6.42
N MET A 10 -32.58 1.96 5.96
CA MET A 10 -32.08 0.88 5.11
C MET A 10 -32.12 -0.47 5.83
N VAL A 11 -31.65 -0.52 7.08
CA VAL A 11 -31.64 -1.75 7.87
C VAL A 11 -33.06 -2.21 8.21
N THR A 12 -33.99 -1.28 8.44
CA THR A 12 -35.43 -1.58 8.57
C THR A 12 -36.01 -2.11 7.25
N ALA A 13 -35.67 -1.53 6.10
CA ALA A 13 -36.13 -2.01 4.80
C ALA A 13 -35.55 -3.38 4.42
N MET A 14 -34.38 -3.73 4.94
CA MET A 14 -33.77 -5.06 4.82
C MET A 14 -34.31 -6.08 5.84
N ASP A 15 -35.30 -5.70 6.67
CA ASP A 15 -35.92 -6.54 7.71
C ASP A 15 -34.92 -7.25 8.64
N MET A 16 -33.77 -6.60 8.91
CA MET A 16 -32.75 -7.15 9.79
C MET A 16 -33.19 -7.05 11.25
N LYS A 17 -33.06 -8.15 12.02
CA LYS A 17 -33.40 -8.12 13.46
C LYS A 17 -32.43 -7.23 14.23
N SER A 18 -32.96 -6.47 15.18
CA SER A 18 -32.18 -5.54 16.01
C SER A 18 -31.06 -6.20 16.80
N ASP A 19 -31.08 -7.52 17.04
CA ASP A 19 -30.01 -8.23 17.76
C ASP A 19 -28.74 -8.43 16.92
N PHE A 20 -28.85 -8.38 15.59
CA PHE A 20 -27.77 -8.67 14.66
C PHE A 20 -26.90 -7.46 14.30
N TYR A 21 -27.32 -6.26 14.72
CA TYR A 21 -26.59 -5.04 14.47
C TYR A 21 -26.68 -4.05 15.64
N ARG A 22 -25.72 -3.13 15.72
CA ARG A 22 -25.72 -1.98 16.63
C ARG A 22 -25.34 -0.72 15.86
N ILE A 23 -26.18 0.30 15.92
CA ILE A 23 -25.94 1.57 15.24
C ILE A 23 -25.25 2.53 16.22
N GLY A 24 -23.96 2.76 16.02
CA GLY A 24 -23.16 3.74 16.76
C GLY A 24 -23.36 5.18 16.24
N GLN A 25 -22.57 6.12 16.74
CA GLN A 25 -22.61 7.52 16.28
C GLN A 25 -22.01 7.70 14.88
N SER A 26 -20.90 7.01 14.58
CA SER A 26 -20.17 7.13 13.31
C SER A 26 -20.08 5.83 12.51
N LYS A 27 -20.44 4.68 13.12
CA LYS A 27 -20.30 3.35 12.52
C LYS A 27 -21.48 2.45 12.87
N ILE A 28 -21.75 1.48 12.01
CA ILE A 28 -22.63 0.34 12.30
C ILE A 28 -21.77 -0.89 12.61
N PHE A 29 -22.14 -1.64 13.64
CA PHE A 29 -21.50 -2.89 14.01
C PHE A 29 -22.44 -4.03 13.65
N LEU A 30 -21.94 -5.00 12.90
CA LEU A 30 -22.68 -6.19 12.46
C LEU A 30 -22.09 -7.43 13.13
N HIS A 31 -22.91 -8.45 13.35
CA HIS A 31 -22.41 -9.77 13.72
C HIS A 31 -21.67 -10.41 12.53
N GLY A 32 -20.61 -11.18 12.78
CA GLY A 32 -19.75 -11.72 11.71
C GLY A 32 -20.50 -12.59 10.69
N SER A 33 -21.48 -13.36 11.14
CA SER A 33 -22.35 -14.20 10.29
C SER A 33 -23.30 -13.41 9.36
N VAL A 34 -23.58 -12.15 9.69
CA VAL A 34 -24.54 -11.31 8.96
C VAL A 34 -23.86 -10.62 7.78
N LEU A 35 -22.58 -10.28 7.93
CA LEU A 35 -21.80 -9.65 6.88
C LEU A 35 -21.65 -10.58 5.66
N ALA A 36 -21.30 -11.84 5.90
CA ALA A 36 -21.14 -12.84 4.83
C ALA A 36 -22.43 -13.01 4.00
N GLN A 37 -23.59 -13.04 4.66
CA GLN A 37 -24.88 -13.13 3.97
C GLN A 37 -25.15 -11.90 3.10
N LEU A 38 -24.88 -10.70 3.61
CA LEU A 38 -25.08 -9.46 2.85
C LEU A 38 -24.12 -9.37 1.66
N GLU A 39 -22.91 -9.90 1.77
CA GLU A 39 -21.96 -10.01 0.67
C GLU A 39 -22.45 -10.96 -0.42
N GLU A 40 -22.98 -12.13 -0.03
CA GLU A 40 -23.54 -13.11 -0.97
C GLU A 40 -24.78 -12.58 -1.71
N ASP A 41 -25.68 -11.90 -0.99
CA ASP A 41 -26.86 -11.25 -1.57
C ASP A 41 -26.46 -10.14 -2.57
N ARG A 42 -25.46 -9.34 -2.21
CA ARG A 42 -24.89 -8.30 -3.09
C ARG A 42 -24.28 -8.93 -4.34
N ASP A 43 -23.47 -9.96 -4.19
CA ASP A 43 -22.75 -10.59 -5.29
C ASP A 43 -23.71 -11.27 -6.27
N THR A 44 -24.79 -11.87 -5.76
CA THR A 44 -25.88 -12.41 -6.57
C THR A 44 -26.53 -11.32 -7.44
N LYS A 45 -26.75 -10.12 -6.90
CA LYS A 45 -27.30 -8.99 -7.67
C LYS A 45 -26.28 -8.38 -8.64
N LEU A 46 -25.02 -8.28 -8.23
CA LEU A 46 -23.94 -7.77 -9.08
C LEU A 46 -23.63 -8.71 -10.25
N GLY A 47 -23.79 -10.03 -10.08
CA GLY A 47 -23.50 -11.02 -11.12
C GLY A 47 -24.16 -10.71 -12.47
N GLY A 48 -25.45 -10.35 -12.47
CA GLY A 48 -26.16 -9.98 -13.70
C GLY A 48 -25.60 -8.70 -14.37
N LEU A 49 -25.29 -7.67 -13.57
CA LEU A 49 -24.71 -6.42 -14.08
C LEU A 49 -23.29 -6.63 -14.61
N ILE A 50 -22.48 -7.43 -13.92
CA ILE A 50 -21.11 -7.76 -14.32
C ILE A 50 -21.13 -8.51 -15.66
N ILE A 51 -22.01 -9.50 -15.83
CA ILE A 51 -22.12 -10.25 -17.09
C ILE A 51 -22.50 -9.32 -18.26
N LEU A 52 -23.47 -8.42 -18.07
CA LEU A 52 -23.88 -7.46 -19.08
C LEU A 52 -22.75 -6.48 -19.45
N PHE A 53 -22.10 -5.91 -18.44
CA PHE A 53 -20.96 -5.01 -18.64
C PHE A 53 -19.82 -5.72 -19.38
N GLN A 54 -19.45 -6.92 -18.94
CA GLN A 54 -18.41 -7.72 -19.57
C GLN A 54 -18.75 -8.08 -21.02
N ALA A 55 -20.01 -8.45 -21.31
CA ALA A 55 -20.45 -8.74 -22.67
C ALA A 55 -20.29 -7.50 -23.57
N GLN A 56 -20.69 -6.33 -23.09
CA GLN A 56 -20.55 -5.08 -23.84
C GLN A 56 -19.09 -4.67 -24.06
N CYS A 57 -18.24 -4.80 -23.03
CA CYS A 57 -16.80 -4.55 -23.15
C CYS A 57 -16.14 -5.52 -24.14
N ARG A 58 -16.43 -6.82 -24.05
CA ARG A 58 -15.92 -7.84 -24.98
C ARG A 58 -16.37 -7.55 -26.41
N ALA A 59 -17.62 -7.18 -26.64
CA ALA A 59 -18.12 -6.80 -27.96
C ALA A 59 -17.40 -5.56 -28.52
N ARG A 60 -17.24 -4.50 -27.71
CA ARG A 60 -16.53 -3.28 -28.13
C ARG A 60 -15.06 -3.56 -28.47
N LEU A 61 -14.40 -4.40 -27.67
CA LEU A 61 -13.04 -4.82 -27.93
C LEU A 61 -12.95 -5.67 -29.21
N ALA A 62 -13.86 -6.64 -29.38
CA ALA A 62 -13.92 -7.50 -30.56
C ALA A 62 -14.14 -6.69 -31.85
N HIS A 63 -15.04 -5.71 -31.86
CA HIS A 63 -15.23 -4.82 -33.01
C HIS A 63 -13.97 -4.00 -33.33
N ARG A 64 -13.29 -3.47 -32.31
CA ARG A 64 -12.04 -2.71 -32.51
C ARG A 64 -10.92 -3.60 -33.05
N LEU A 65 -10.79 -4.82 -32.54
CA LEU A 65 -9.82 -5.80 -33.03
C LEU A 65 -10.14 -6.26 -34.44
N TYR A 66 -11.41 -6.52 -34.73
CA TYR A 66 -11.88 -6.87 -36.07
C TYR A 66 -11.53 -5.79 -37.08
N GLN A 67 -11.80 -4.51 -36.78
CA GLN A 67 -11.43 -3.41 -37.67
C GLN A 67 -9.92 -3.39 -37.95
N ARG A 68 -9.09 -3.51 -36.90
CA ARG A 68 -7.63 -3.61 -37.06
C ARG A 68 -7.21 -4.80 -37.93
N ARG A 69 -7.89 -5.94 -37.81
CA ARG A 69 -7.63 -7.14 -38.63
C ARG A 69 -8.04 -6.95 -40.07
N VAL A 70 -9.16 -6.26 -40.34
CA VAL A 70 -9.58 -5.89 -41.69
C VAL A 70 -8.55 -4.97 -42.33
N ASP A 71 -8.11 -3.93 -41.61
CA ASP A 71 -7.08 -3.00 -42.09
C ASP A 71 -5.75 -3.74 -42.36
N GLN A 72 -5.35 -4.62 -41.45
CA GLN A 72 -4.17 -5.48 -41.61
C GLN A 72 -4.30 -6.42 -42.82
N SER A 73 -5.46 -7.05 -43.01
CA SER A 73 -5.73 -7.94 -44.16
C SER A 73 -5.67 -7.18 -45.49
N ASN A 74 -6.22 -5.96 -45.53
CA ASN A 74 -6.11 -5.07 -46.68
C ASN A 74 -4.65 -4.72 -46.99
N ALA A 75 -3.86 -4.35 -45.97
CA ALA A 75 -2.43 -4.08 -46.13
C ALA A 75 -1.65 -5.31 -46.62
N ILE A 76 -1.94 -6.50 -46.07
CA ILE A 76 -1.34 -7.77 -46.50
C ILE A 76 -1.69 -8.06 -47.96
N ARG A 77 -2.93 -7.86 -48.40
CA ARG A 77 -3.33 -8.04 -49.81
C ARG A 77 -2.55 -7.12 -50.75
N VAL A 78 -2.35 -5.85 -50.36
CA VAL A 78 -1.53 -4.90 -51.15
C VAL A 78 -0.07 -5.38 -51.22
N LEU A 79 0.51 -5.80 -50.09
CA LEU A 79 1.87 -6.34 -50.04
C LEU A 79 2.03 -7.63 -50.83
N GLN A 80 1.04 -8.54 -50.77
CA GLN A 80 1.03 -9.78 -51.55
C GLN A 80 0.95 -9.50 -53.05
N ARG A 81 0.06 -8.59 -53.48
CA ARG A 81 -0.03 -8.18 -54.89
C ARG A 81 1.30 -7.59 -55.37
N ASN A 82 1.93 -6.74 -54.56
CA ASN A 82 3.25 -6.18 -54.86
C ASN A 82 4.34 -7.26 -54.90
N GLY A 83 4.38 -8.16 -53.91
CA GLY A 83 5.32 -9.26 -53.85
C GLY A 83 5.19 -10.22 -55.04
N VAL A 84 3.97 -10.58 -55.44
CA VAL A 84 3.72 -11.41 -56.63
C VAL A 84 4.16 -10.68 -57.90
N ALA A 85 3.89 -9.38 -58.03
CA ALA A 85 4.38 -8.59 -59.17
C ALA A 85 5.93 -8.57 -59.21
N TRP A 86 6.58 -8.36 -58.07
CA TRP A 86 8.05 -8.41 -57.97
C TRP A 86 8.60 -9.80 -58.31
N LEU A 87 7.98 -10.88 -57.84
CA LEU A 87 8.38 -12.25 -58.17
C LEU A 87 8.31 -12.53 -59.67
N LYS A 88 7.31 -11.98 -60.37
CA LYS A 88 7.20 -12.05 -61.84
C LYS A 88 8.29 -11.23 -62.54
N LEU A 89 8.56 -10.02 -62.06
CA LEU A 89 9.47 -9.08 -62.73
C LEU A 89 10.96 -9.31 -62.42
N ARG A 90 11.32 -9.84 -61.25
CA ARG A 90 12.72 -9.93 -60.78
C ARG A 90 13.65 -10.72 -61.73
N ASN A 91 13.10 -11.76 -62.37
CA ASN A 91 13.84 -12.64 -63.28
C ASN A 91 13.71 -12.20 -64.75
N TRP A 92 12.88 -11.21 -65.04
CA TRP A 92 12.67 -10.72 -66.39
C TRP A 92 13.91 -9.96 -66.88
N GLN A 93 14.40 -10.29 -68.08
CA GLN A 93 15.68 -9.76 -68.58
C GLN A 93 15.65 -8.24 -68.77
N TRP A 94 14.53 -7.69 -69.23
CA TRP A 94 14.35 -6.24 -69.36
C TRP A 94 14.43 -5.52 -68.01
N TRP A 95 13.89 -6.10 -66.95
CA TRP A 95 13.98 -5.54 -65.60
C TRP A 95 15.43 -5.52 -65.08
N ARG A 96 16.21 -6.58 -65.35
CA ARG A 96 17.64 -6.65 -65.00
C ARG A 96 18.48 -5.60 -65.72
N LEU A 97 18.18 -5.33 -66.99
CA LEU A 97 18.86 -4.28 -67.75
C LEU A 97 18.46 -2.89 -67.23
N TYR A 98 17.16 -2.65 -67.09
CA TYR A 98 16.61 -1.38 -66.59
C TYR A 98 17.15 -1.00 -65.20
N THR A 99 17.22 -1.95 -64.27
CA THR A 99 17.74 -1.70 -62.91
C THR A 99 19.23 -1.36 -62.87
N LYS A 100 20.02 -1.78 -63.87
CA LYS A 100 21.43 -1.36 -64.02
C LYS A 100 21.56 0.04 -64.63
N VAL A 101 20.67 0.40 -65.55
CA VAL A 101 20.70 1.70 -66.26
C VAL A 101 20.08 2.82 -65.42
N LYS A 102 19.02 2.55 -64.66
CA LYS A 102 18.26 3.54 -63.89
C LYS A 102 19.12 4.39 -62.91
N PRO A 103 20.06 3.82 -62.12
CA PRO A 103 20.91 4.61 -61.21
C PRO A 103 21.86 5.58 -61.92
N LEU A 104 22.14 5.37 -63.21
CA LEU A 104 22.99 6.26 -64.01
C LEU A 104 22.23 7.51 -64.47
N LEU A 105 20.89 7.47 -64.45
CA LEU A 105 20.01 8.60 -64.75
C LEU A 105 19.75 9.40 -63.45
N GLN A 106 20.77 10.09 -62.95
CA GLN A 106 20.73 10.74 -61.62
C GLN A 106 19.89 12.03 -61.57
N VAL A 107 19.60 12.64 -62.72
CA VAL A 107 19.06 14.01 -62.81
C VAL A 107 17.67 14.15 -62.17
N THR A 108 16.80 13.13 -62.23
CA THR A 108 15.44 13.20 -61.65
C THR A 108 15.35 12.72 -60.20
N ASN A 109 16.33 11.97 -59.70
CA ASN A 109 16.39 11.52 -58.31
C ASN A 109 17.13 12.52 -57.40
N GLN A 110 18.05 13.32 -57.95
CA GLN A 110 18.82 14.30 -57.18
C GLN A 110 17.93 15.40 -56.58
N GLU A 111 16.93 15.91 -57.30
CA GLU A 111 16.01 16.93 -56.76
C GLU A 111 15.15 16.38 -55.61
N ALA A 112 14.64 15.15 -55.72
CA ALA A 112 13.88 14.52 -54.65
C ALA A 112 14.75 14.23 -53.42
N VAL A 113 15.99 13.78 -53.64
CA VAL A 113 16.97 13.57 -52.57
C VAL A 113 17.38 14.91 -51.93
N LEU A 114 17.59 15.96 -52.71
CA LEU A 114 17.87 17.31 -52.20
C LEU A 114 16.71 17.84 -51.38
N LYS A 115 15.47 17.73 -51.87
CA LYS A 115 14.28 18.15 -51.12
C LYS A 115 14.11 17.38 -49.81
N ALA A 116 14.33 16.06 -49.82
CA ALA A 116 14.33 15.25 -48.60
C ALA A 116 15.44 15.68 -47.64
N LYS A 117 16.66 15.94 -48.15
CA LYS A 117 17.79 16.42 -47.35
C LYS A 117 17.56 17.83 -46.80
N GLU A 118 16.93 18.71 -47.54
CA GLU A 118 16.51 20.04 -47.08
C GLU A 118 15.46 19.94 -45.97
N GLU A 119 14.53 19.01 -46.05
CA GLU A 119 13.50 18.79 -45.04
C GLU A 119 14.06 18.14 -43.76
N GLU A 120 14.95 17.15 -43.91
CA GLU A 120 15.78 16.63 -42.82
C GLU A 120 16.62 17.74 -42.18
N LEU A 121 17.24 18.60 -42.97
CA LEU A 121 18.05 19.71 -42.48
C LEU A 121 17.17 20.75 -41.77
N ARG A 122 15.99 21.08 -42.29
CA ARG A 122 15.03 21.97 -41.62
C ARG A 122 14.58 21.41 -40.27
N THR A 123 14.26 20.12 -40.19
CA THR A 123 13.86 19.48 -38.94
C THR A 123 15.01 19.38 -37.94
N ALA A 124 16.22 19.06 -38.41
CA ALA A 124 17.44 19.07 -37.60
C ALA A 124 17.75 20.47 -37.07
N THR A 125 17.69 21.51 -37.90
CA THR A 125 17.90 22.90 -37.51
C THR A 125 16.88 23.37 -36.48
N LYS A 126 15.58 23.04 -36.64
CA LYS A 126 14.56 23.35 -35.63
C LYS A 126 14.84 22.66 -34.29
N ARG A 127 15.28 21.40 -34.31
CA ARG A 127 15.69 20.67 -33.09
C ARG A 127 16.93 21.30 -32.46
N LEU A 128 17.91 21.67 -33.27
CA LEU A 128 19.16 22.27 -32.80
C LEU A 128 18.92 23.65 -32.21
N GLN A 129 18.11 24.51 -32.85
CA GLN A 129 17.68 25.79 -32.30
C GLN A 129 16.99 25.65 -30.94
N LYS A 130 16.10 24.65 -30.78
CA LYS A 130 15.46 24.39 -29.50
C LYS A 130 16.47 23.93 -28.43
N ARG A 131 17.42 23.07 -28.80
CA ARG A 131 18.49 22.66 -27.89
C ARG A 131 19.39 23.84 -27.52
N ASP A 132 19.71 24.73 -28.46
CA ASP A 132 20.51 25.93 -28.19
C ASP A 132 19.78 26.88 -27.23
N THR A 133 18.46 27.06 -27.38
CA THR A 133 17.68 27.86 -26.41
C THR A 133 17.69 27.23 -25.02
N ASP A 134 17.56 25.90 -24.93
CA ASP A 134 17.59 25.17 -23.65
C ASP A 134 18.99 25.25 -23.01
N VAL A 135 20.05 25.10 -23.81
CA VAL A 135 21.45 25.22 -23.35
C VAL A 135 21.72 26.63 -22.84
N ARG A 136 21.30 27.69 -23.55
CA ARG A 136 21.46 29.07 -23.09
C ARG A 136 20.74 29.34 -21.76
N LEU A 137 19.54 28.78 -21.59
CA LEU A 137 18.78 28.87 -20.33
C LEU A 137 19.51 28.17 -19.18
N LEU A 138 20.07 26.98 -19.44
CA LEU A 138 20.87 26.23 -18.46
C LEU A 138 22.19 26.95 -18.13
N GLU A 139 22.88 27.50 -19.13
CA GLU A 139 24.08 28.31 -18.93
C GLU A 139 23.78 29.52 -18.03
N LYS A 140 22.64 30.20 -18.25
CA LYS A 140 22.20 31.28 -17.37
C LYS A 140 21.94 30.78 -15.94
N HIS A 141 21.26 29.65 -15.77
CA HIS A 141 21.07 29.05 -14.43
C HIS A 141 22.40 28.69 -13.74
N VAL A 142 23.37 28.16 -14.48
CA VAL A 142 24.71 27.86 -13.95
C VAL A 142 25.43 29.14 -13.52
N GLN A 143 25.31 30.23 -14.30
CA GLN A 143 25.84 31.53 -13.92
C GLN A 143 25.19 32.07 -12.65
N ASP A 144 23.86 32.02 -12.55
CA ASP A 144 23.11 32.45 -11.37
C ASP A 144 23.52 31.66 -10.12
N LEU A 145 23.69 30.32 -10.25
CA LEU A 145 24.17 29.46 -9.16
C LEU A 145 25.62 29.75 -8.76
N THR A 146 26.48 30.08 -9.73
CA THR A 146 27.88 30.43 -9.47
C THR A 146 28.00 31.77 -8.75
N ALA A 147 27.16 32.75 -9.13
CA ALA A 147 27.04 34.03 -8.44
C ALA A 147 26.56 33.84 -7.00
N LEU A 148 25.50 33.05 -6.79
CA LEU A 148 25.01 32.71 -5.45
C LEU A 148 26.08 31.98 -4.61
N GLY A 149 26.83 31.06 -5.23
CA GLY A 149 27.96 30.39 -4.57
C GLY A 149 29.06 31.36 -4.13
N SER A 150 29.32 32.39 -4.92
CA SER A 150 30.30 33.44 -4.60
C SER A 150 29.81 34.33 -3.46
N GLU A 151 28.54 34.72 -3.48
CA GLU A 151 27.89 35.48 -2.40
C GLU A 151 27.90 34.72 -1.08
N LEU A 152 27.58 33.41 -1.10
CA LEU A 152 27.64 32.56 0.08
C LEU A 152 29.08 32.41 0.62
N TYR A 153 30.08 32.33 -0.26
CA TYR A 153 31.47 32.28 0.15
C TYR A 153 31.91 33.60 0.84
N GLU A 154 31.47 34.73 0.32
CA GLU A 154 31.73 36.04 0.91
C GLU A 154 31.02 36.20 2.26
N GLN A 155 29.75 35.78 2.36
CA GLN A 155 29.03 35.72 3.63
C GLN A 155 29.78 34.85 4.66
N LEU A 156 30.26 33.66 4.25
CA LEU A 156 31.04 32.79 5.13
C LEU A 156 32.34 33.46 5.60
N LYS A 157 33.02 34.20 4.72
CA LYS A 157 34.23 34.96 5.08
C LYS A 157 33.90 36.05 6.10
N THR A 158 32.83 36.83 5.88
CA THR A 158 32.41 37.88 6.83
C THR A 158 32.01 37.31 8.20
N GLU A 159 31.32 36.17 8.24
CA GLU A 159 31.00 35.43 9.47
C GLU A 159 32.27 34.92 10.16
N SER A 160 33.25 34.41 9.41
CA SER A 160 34.55 33.99 9.95
C SER A 160 35.31 35.17 10.58
N ASP A 161 35.37 36.31 9.90
CA ASP A 161 36.01 37.53 10.42
C ASP A 161 35.27 38.07 11.65
N ALA A 162 33.93 38.02 11.67
CA ALA A 162 33.12 38.38 12.83
C ALA A 162 33.40 37.44 14.02
N ARG A 163 33.55 36.13 13.78
CA ARG A 163 33.93 35.16 14.83
C ARG A 163 35.30 35.49 15.42
N ILE A 164 36.30 35.77 14.58
CA ILE A 164 37.64 36.15 15.04
C ILE A 164 37.56 37.39 15.94
N ARG A 165 36.83 38.44 15.52
CA ARG A 165 36.61 39.65 16.35
C ARG A 165 35.92 39.34 17.68
N THR A 166 34.94 38.45 17.70
CA THR A 166 34.30 38.03 18.96
C THR A 166 35.25 37.25 19.86
N GLU A 167 36.14 36.43 19.29
CA GLU A 167 37.18 35.68 20.02
C GLU A 167 38.19 36.63 20.67
N GLU A 168 38.67 37.63 19.92
CA GLU A 168 39.58 38.68 20.41
C GLU A 168 38.94 39.51 21.53
N ASN A 169 37.69 39.91 21.36
CA ASN A 169 36.93 40.62 22.40
C ASN A 169 36.77 39.76 23.66
N ASN A 170 36.47 38.46 23.52
CA ASN A 170 36.37 37.55 24.65
C ASN A 170 37.72 37.38 25.38
N GLN A 171 38.84 37.29 24.65
CA GLN A 171 40.18 37.25 25.25
C GLN A 171 40.50 38.54 26.02
N THR A 172 40.10 39.69 25.47
CA THR A 172 40.29 41.00 26.09
C THR A 172 39.42 41.17 27.35
N LEU A 173 38.18 40.68 27.31
CA LEU A 173 37.32 40.64 28.49
C LEU A 173 37.88 39.69 29.55
N GLN A 174 38.42 38.53 29.14
CA GLN A 174 39.03 37.57 30.05
C GLN A 174 40.27 38.15 30.75
N SER A 175 41.14 38.86 30.03
CA SER A 175 42.29 39.52 30.64
C SER A 175 41.88 40.63 31.60
N ARG A 176 40.82 41.39 31.29
CA ARG A 176 40.25 42.41 32.18
C ARG A 176 39.59 41.81 33.42
N VAL A 177 38.92 40.67 33.31
CA VAL A 177 38.41 39.90 34.45
C VAL A 177 39.56 39.45 35.34
N ASN A 178 40.65 38.94 34.77
CA ASN A 178 41.84 38.53 35.54
C ASN A 178 42.45 39.73 36.29
N GLN A 179 42.63 40.87 35.62
CA GLN A 179 43.15 42.11 36.24
C GLN A 179 42.25 42.62 37.38
N LEU A 180 40.92 42.62 37.18
CA LEU A 180 39.97 43.01 38.22
C LEU A 180 39.98 42.04 39.40
N THR A 181 40.17 40.75 39.14
CA THR A 181 40.28 39.71 40.18
C THR A 181 41.54 39.91 41.01
N GLU A 182 42.67 40.22 40.36
CA GLU A 182 43.94 40.53 41.02
C GLU A 182 43.84 41.81 41.86
N ALA A 183 43.28 42.89 41.29
CA ALA A 183 43.03 44.13 42.03
C ALA A 183 42.08 43.94 43.23
N TYR A 184 41.05 43.09 43.09
CA TYR A 184 40.18 42.73 44.20
C TYR A 184 40.93 41.97 45.29
N SER A 185 41.81 41.03 44.89
CA SER A 185 42.68 40.29 45.82
C SER A 185 43.61 41.23 46.58
N ASP A 186 44.28 42.15 45.89
CA ASP A 186 45.15 43.15 46.50
C ASP A 186 44.40 44.08 47.47
N SER A 187 43.16 44.47 47.11
CA SER A 187 42.32 45.28 48.01
C SER A 187 41.91 44.50 49.25
N ILE A 188 41.61 43.21 49.11
CA ILE A 188 41.31 42.32 50.25
C ILE A 188 42.55 42.18 51.15
N GLU A 189 43.74 42.03 50.59
CA GLU A 189 44.99 41.99 51.35
C GLU A 189 45.27 43.31 52.08
N LYS A 190 45.08 44.46 51.42
CA LYS A 190 45.20 45.77 52.06
C LYS A 190 44.21 45.94 53.22
N HIS A 191 42.94 45.58 53.02
CA HIS A 191 41.96 45.61 54.10
C HIS A 191 42.31 44.64 55.23
N ALA A 192 42.95 43.51 54.95
CA ALA A 192 43.44 42.60 55.98
C ALA A 192 44.62 43.19 56.77
N VAL A 193 45.53 43.92 56.12
CA VAL A 193 46.63 44.66 56.77
C VAL A 193 46.10 45.81 57.60
N ASP A 194 45.15 46.59 57.09
CA ASP A 194 44.51 47.67 57.83
C ASP A 194 43.73 47.12 59.03
N ALA A 195 43.01 46.00 58.87
CA ALA A 195 42.36 45.31 59.98
C ALA A 195 43.38 44.84 61.03
N ALA A 196 44.54 44.31 60.62
CA ALA A 196 45.61 43.92 61.53
C ALA A 196 46.25 45.13 62.26
N SER A 197 46.38 46.28 61.58
CA SER A 197 46.85 47.54 62.15
C SER A 197 45.86 48.11 63.18
N ILE A 198 44.56 48.10 62.86
CA ILE A 198 43.49 48.46 63.80
C ILE A 198 43.50 47.52 65.02
N ASP A 199 43.77 46.22 64.81
CA ASP A 199 43.83 45.25 65.91
C ASP A 199 45.09 45.42 66.77
N ALA A 200 46.20 45.88 66.18
CA ALA A 200 47.40 46.30 66.90
C ALA A 200 47.16 47.58 67.72
N GLN A 201 46.51 48.60 67.14
CA GLN A 201 46.09 49.81 67.86
C GLN A 201 45.11 49.48 68.99
N ARG A 202 44.19 48.54 68.79
CA ARG A 202 43.30 48.03 69.86
C ARG A 202 44.07 47.33 70.97
N LYS A 203 45.13 46.58 70.65
CA LYS A 203 46.02 45.96 71.65
C LYS A 203 46.82 47.02 72.42
N GLU A 204 47.30 48.07 71.76
CA GLU A 204 47.96 49.24 72.37
C GLU A 204 47.02 49.99 73.33
N LEU A 205 45.79 50.27 72.88
CA LEU A 205 44.73 50.89 73.69
C LEU A 205 44.33 50.01 74.87
N LYS A 206 44.28 48.68 74.68
CA LYS A 206 44.07 47.73 75.78
C LYS A 206 45.25 47.75 76.76
N LYS A 207 46.48 47.92 76.30
CA LYS A 207 47.69 48.05 77.15
C LYS A 207 47.64 49.32 78.00
N LEU A 208 47.30 50.46 77.40
CA LEU A 208 47.08 51.74 78.10
C LEU A 208 45.89 51.70 79.06
N TYR A 209 44.81 50.99 78.69
CA TYR A 209 43.69 50.72 79.60
C TYR A 209 44.10 49.79 80.75
N HIS A 210 44.96 48.80 80.50
CA HIS A 210 45.47 47.89 81.53
C HIS A 210 46.46 48.57 82.49
N GLU A 211 47.32 49.46 82.00
CA GLU A 211 48.15 50.34 82.84
C GLU A 211 47.29 51.30 83.68
N ARG A 212 46.20 51.82 83.11
CA ARG A 212 45.24 52.65 83.84
C ARG A 212 44.42 51.86 84.87
N VAL A 213 44.08 50.61 84.57
CA VAL A 213 43.43 49.67 85.52
C VAL A 213 44.41 49.19 86.59
N GLN A 214 45.71 49.05 86.30
CA GLN A 214 46.74 48.76 87.30
C GLN A 214 46.96 49.94 88.27
N TYR A 215 46.84 51.19 87.80
CA TYR A 215 46.82 52.38 88.67
C TYR A 215 45.56 52.48 89.55
N VAL A 216 44.43 51.90 89.11
CA VAL A 216 43.18 51.82 89.88
C VAL A 216 43.13 50.56 90.77
N SER A 217 43.89 49.51 90.45
CA SER A 217 43.94 48.24 91.21
C SER A 217 44.90 48.27 92.40
N SER A 218 45.74 49.31 92.52
CA SER A 218 46.60 49.56 93.69
C SER A 218 45.89 50.25 94.86
N SER A 219 44.56 50.46 94.77
CA SER A 219 43.72 51.02 95.86
C SER A 219 42.31 50.38 95.93
N ALA A 220 42.23 49.05 96.10
CA ALA A 220 40.95 48.38 96.41
C ALA A 220 41.11 47.14 97.34
N PRO A 221 40.11 46.79 98.21
CA PRO A 221 40.31 45.90 99.37
C PRO A 221 40.16 44.39 99.13
N LYS A 222 40.49 43.61 100.17
CA LYS A 222 40.80 42.16 100.24
C LYS A 222 39.75 41.08 99.83
N PRO A 223 38.48 41.31 99.44
CA PRO A 223 37.62 40.22 98.94
C PRO A 223 37.89 39.79 97.48
N ILE A 224 38.74 40.50 96.74
CA ILE A 224 38.93 40.31 95.29
C ILE A 224 39.75 39.04 94.95
N LEU A 225 40.60 38.55 95.86
CA LEU A 225 41.47 37.38 95.62
C LEU A 225 40.73 36.04 95.59
N SER A 226 39.53 35.93 96.18
CA SER A 226 38.71 34.71 96.12
C SER A 226 37.93 34.60 94.81
N ILE A 227 37.47 35.74 94.28
CA ILE A 227 36.84 35.84 92.95
C ILE A 227 37.90 35.57 91.86
N GLN A 228 39.17 35.94 92.09
CA GLN A 228 40.27 35.70 91.14
C GLN A 228 40.59 34.20 90.94
N HIS A 229 40.48 33.38 91.98
CA HIS A 229 40.67 31.92 91.86
C HIS A 229 39.43 31.21 91.26
N GLN A 230 38.23 31.76 91.45
CA GLN A 230 37.03 31.29 90.74
C GLN A 230 37.03 31.70 89.26
N ILE A 231 37.54 32.90 88.93
CA ILE A 231 37.75 33.36 87.55
C ILE A 231 38.84 32.55 86.86
N GLN A 232 39.96 32.22 87.51
CA GLN A 232 40.98 31.35 86.91
C GLN A 232 40.47 29.92 86.65
N ASN A 233 39.66 29.36 87.54
CA ASN A 233 39.02 28.06 87.30
C ASN A 233 37.95 28.14 86.20
N ALA A 234 37.19 29.22 86.14
CA ALA A 234 36.23 29.47 85.06
C ALA A 234 36.94 29.72 83.71
N GLU A 235 38.09 30.40 83.69
CA GLU A 235 38.92 30.61 82.51
C GLU A 235 39.58 29.31 82.04
N HIS A 236 39.99 28.43 82.96
CA HIS A 236 40.50 27.11 82.61
C HIS A 236 39.39 26.21 82.03
N ALA A 237 38.19 26.22 82.63
CA ALA A 237 37.02 25.54 82.08
C ALA A 237 36.57 26.14 80.74
N ASN A 238 36.67 27.46 80.55
CA ASN A 238 36.31 28.15 79.31
C ASN A 238 37.36 27.93 78.21
N ASN A 239 38.64 27.77 78.56
CA ASN A 239 39.69 27.39 77.61
C ASN A 239 39.59 25.90 77.23
N GLN A 240 39.23 25.01 78.17
CA GLN A 240 38.88 23.62 77.85
C GLN A 240 37.62 23.55 76.98
N LEU A 241 36.60 24.36 77.26
CA LEU A 241 35.41 24.48 76.40
C LEU A 241 35.75 25.05 75.04
N LYS A 242 36.66 26.02 74.92
CA LYS A 242 37.14 26.55 73.64
C LYS A 242 37.97 25.53 72.86
N GLU A 243 38.79 24.70 73.52
CA GLU A 243 39.46 23.60 72.84
C GLU A 243 38.49 22.50 72.43
N ILE A 244 37.47 22.19 73.25
CA ILE A 244 36.37 21.30 72.86
C ILE A 244 35.56 21.92 71.72
N LEU A 245 35.33 23.24 71.69
CA LEU A 245 34.63 23.95 70.62
C LEU A 245 35.47 24.05 69.36
N LYS A 246 36.80 24.16 69.48
CA LYS A 246 37.74 24.16 68.36
C LYS A 246 37.93 22.76 67.80
N ALA A 247 37.97 21.72 68.65
CA ALA A 247 37.93 20.32 68.25
C ALA A 247 36.55 19.93 67.72
N ALA A 248 35.46 20.51 68.23
CA ALA A 248 34.10 20.34 67.73
C ALA A 248 33.91 21.09 66.41
N ASN A 249 34.49 22.27 66.22
CA ASN A 249 34.49 23.03 64.97
C ASN A 249 35.43 22.43 63.94
N GLU A 250 36.59 21.87 64.31
CA GLU A 250 37.42 21.08 63.41
C GLU A 250 36.74 19.75 63.10
N ARG A 251 35.99 19.15 64.04
CA ARG A 251 35.09 18.03 63.74
C ARG A 251 33.91 18.49 62.89
N TYR A 252 33.37 19.69 63.06
CA TYR A 252 32.26 20.24 62.28
C TYR A 252 32.72 20.67 60.89
N GLU A 253 33.95 21.16 60.73
CA GLU A 253 34.60 21.47 59.47
C GLU A 253 35.05 20.19 58.78
N LYS A 254 35.52 19.17 59.52
CA LYS A 254 35.70 17.82 58.98
C LYS A 254 34.37 17.14 58.71
N LEU A 255 33.30 17.44 59.45
CA LEU A 255 31.94 16.94 59.19
C LEU A 255 31.34 17.70 58.02
N VAL A 256 31.61 18.99 57.82
CA VAL A 256 31.15 19.85 56.71
C VAL A 256 32.01 19.61 55.49
N GLN A 257 33.29 19.31 55.61
CA GLN A 257 34.12 18.75 54.54
C GLN A 257 33.75 17.29 54.31
N SER A 258 33.32 16.52 55.30
CA SER A 258 32.73 15.19 55.10
C SER A 258 31.31 15.29 54.55
N TYR A 259 30.57 16.38 54.77
CA TYR A 259 29.20 16.65 54.29
C TYR A 259 29.26 17.33 52.93
N ALA A 260 30.35 18.04 52.62
CA ALA A 260 30.70 18.61 51.33
C ALA A 260 31.46 17.58 50.49
N ASN A 261 32.20 16.66 51.09
CA ASN A 261 32.71 15.44 50.45
C ASN A 261 31.63 14.36 50.42
N GLU A 262 30.60 14.37 51.27
CA GLU A 262 29.35 13.60 51.09
C GLU A 262 28.37 14.37 50.22
N LYS A 263 28.48 15.69 50.01
CA LYS A 263 27.74 16.43 48.98
C LYS A 263 28.46 16.43 47.65
N MET A 264 29.78 16.22 47.63
CA MET A 264 30.61 16.04 46.43
C MET A 264 30.82 14.56 46.16
N LEU A 265 30.72 13.65 47.15
CA LEU A 265 30.37 12.26 46.92
C LEU A 265 28.90 12.23 46.59
N SER A 266 27.90 12.68 47.35
CA SER A 266 26.48 12.76 46.90
C SER A 266 26.28 13.60 45.65
N ALA A 267 27.15 14.52 45.23
CA ALA A 267 27.08 15.15 43.91
C ALA A 267 27.91 14.37 42.92
N ASN A 268 29.04 13.74 43.22
CA ASN A 268 29.69 12.76 42.33
C ASN A 268 29.04 11.38 42.37
N VAL A 269 28.02 11.14 43.20
CA VAL A 269 27.23 9.94 43.49
C VAL A 269 25.78 10.31 43.25
N SER A 270 25.38 11.58 43.09
CA SER A 270 24.14 12.03 42.38
C SER A 270 24.47 12.66 41.02
N PHE A 271 25.73 12.66 40.61
CA PHE A 271 26.24 12.85 39.24
C PHE A 271 26.87 11.54 38.78
N LYS A 272 27.45 10.69 39.64
CA LYS A 272 27.59 9.25 39.31
C LYS A 272 26.33 8.45 39.54
N PHE A 273 25.43 8.69 40.50
CA PHE A 273 24.01 8.28 40.38
C PHE A 273 23.19 9.37 39.67
N GLY A 274 23.71 10.48 39.18
CA GLY A 274 22.94 11.34 38.26
C GLY A 274 23.06 10.81 36.86
N ILE A 275 24.30 10.54 36.47
CA ILE A 275 24.65 9.77 35.30
C ILE A 275 24.25 8.32 35.54
N GLN A 276 24.47 7.65 36.67
CA GLN A 276 23.96 6.29 36.89
C GLN A 276 22.45 6.25 37.19
N HIS A 277 21.72 7.26 37.68
CA HIS A 277 20.24 7.23 37.78
C HIS A 277 19.59 7.79 36.53
N GLU A 278 20.23 8.61 35.69
CA GLU A 278 19.75 8.93 34.34
C GLU A 278 20.11 7.79 33.37
N VAL A 279 21.24 7.12 33.55
CA VAL A 279 21.58 5.86 32.88
C VAL A 279 20.76 4.70 33.45
N ILE A 280 20.45 4.61 34.75
CA ILE A 280 19.54 3.59 35.33
C ILE A 280 18.06 3.96 35.14
N LYS A 281 17.65 5.22 34.96
CA LYS A 281 16.27 5.61 34.59
C LYS A 281 16.04 5.48 33.08
N ARG A 282 17.08 5.65 32.26
CA ARG A 282 17.09 5.22 30.85
C ARG A 282 17.27 3.70 30.69
N LEU A 283 17.84 2.97 31.67
CA LEU A 283 18.01 1.50 31.62
C LEU A 283 16.95 0.69 32.41
N ARG A 284 16.21 1.25 33.38
CA ARG A 284 15.09 0.61 34.11
C ARG A 284 13.69 1.01 33.61
N GLN A 285 13.61 1.88 32.61
CA GLN A 285 12.43 2.07 31.75
C GLN A 285 12.92 2.37 30.31
N ARG A 286 13.11 1.43 29.38
CA ARG A 286 12.80 -0.01 29.32
C ARG A 286 13.40 -0.52 27.98
N PRO A 287 14.01 -1.72 27.88
CA PRO A 287 14.42 -2.62 28.95
C PRO A 287 15.81 -3.25 28.74
N VAL A 288 16.74 -3.10 29.70
CA VAL A 288 17.77 -4.13 29.99
C VAL A 288 17.95 -4.11 31.51
N VAL A 289 17.45 -5.05 32.32
CA VAL A 289 17.95 -6.41 32.63
C VAL A 289 16.86 -7.03 33.53
N LEU A 290 16.37 -8.26 33.36
CA LEU A 290 17.11 -9.52 33.28
C LEU A 290 17.49 -9.91 31.87
N ALA A 291 18.67 -9.49 31.37
CA ALA A 291 19.40 -10.30 30.39
C ALA A 291 20.90 -10.00 30.13
N PHE A 292 21.78 -9.81 31.13
CA PHE A 292 23.25 -9.91 30.87
C PHE A 292 24.01 -10.78 31.87
N SER A 293 23.32 -11.45 32.79
CA SER A 293 23.63 -12.87 33.10
C SER A 293 22.79 -13.78 32.22
N ARG A 294 22.28 -13.27 31.10
CA ARG A 294 21.37 -13.93 30.19
C ARG A 294 21.78 -13.60 28.77
N ASP A 295 23.03 -13.23 28.50
CA ASP A 295 23.63 -13.31 27.15
C ASP A 295 24.86 -14.22 27.18
N GLU A 296 25.52 -14.43 28.33
CA GLU A 296 26.23 -15.70 28.60
C GLU A 296 25.28 -16.82 28.98
N THR A 297 24.07 -16.49 29.45
CA THR A 297 23.02 -17.47 29.73
C THR A 297 21.88 -17.45 28.72
N ILE A 298 21.81 -16.51 27.76
CA ILE A 298 21.13 -16.69 26.45
C ILE A 298 22.13 -17.15 25.41
N ASP A 299 23.45 -17.02 25.54
CA ASP A 299 24.38 -17.85 24.75
C ASP A 299 24.56 -19.22 25.37
N SER A 300 24.43 -19.42 26.70
CA SER A 300 24.34 -20.78 27.25
C SER A 300 22.93 -21.36 27.10
N LEU A 301 21.83 -20.58 27.25
CA LEU A 301 20.49 -21.06 26.88
C LEU A 301 20.30 -21.11 25.37
N ASN A 302 20.94 -20.30 24.52
CA ASN A 302 20.91 -20.48 23.06
C ASN A 302 21.91 -21.54 22.63
N LYS A 303 23.01 -21.84 23.34
CA LYS A 303 23.80 -23.06 23.13
C LYS A 303 23.09 -24.30 23.65
N THR A 304 22.29 -24.21 24.70
CA THR A 304 21.44 -25.30 25.20
C THR A 304 20.14 -25.41 24.42
N ILE A 305 19.60 -24.33 23.84
CA ILE A 305 18.43 -24.32 22.94
C ILE A 305 18.88 -24.59 21.52
N THR A 306 20.10 -24.27 21.07
CA THR A 306 20.65 -24.78 19.79
C THR A 306 21.22 -26.17 19.94
N MET A 307 21.76 -26.60 21.09
CA MET A 307 21.98 -28.03 21.35
C MET A 307 20.66 -28.75 21.48
N ASN A 308 19.66 -28.25 22.22
CA ASN A 308 18.35 -28.90 22.32
C ASN A 308 17.51 -28.72 21.05
N ARG A 309 17.78 -27.75 20.18
CA ARG A 309 17.17 -27.61 18.86
C ARG A 309 17.93 -28.42 17.82
N MET A 310 19.24 -28.61 17.94
CA MET A 310 19.99 -29.62 17.18
C MET A 310 19.70 -31.03 17.70
N GLU A 311 19.31 -31.20 18.96
CA GLU A 311 18.86 -32.45 19.58
C GLU A 311 17.36 -32.65 19.32
N ILE A 312 16.53 -31.61 19.23
CA ILE A 312 15.12 -31.67 18.77
C ILE A 312 15.06 -31.74 17.26
N GLU A 313 16.02 -31.20 16.49
CA GLU A 313 16.16 -31.37 15.04
C GLU A 313 16.90 -32.67 14.72
N ARG A 314 17.79 -33.20 15.59
CA ARG A 314 18.24 -34.60 15.55
C ARG A 314 17.18 -35.56 16.04
N LEU A 315 16.32 -35.20 16.97
CA LEU A 315 15.17 -35.99 17.40
C LEU A 315 14.03 -35.84 16.42
N HIS A 316 13.88 -34.73 15.69
CA HIS A 316 12.96 -34.58 14.54
C HIS A 316 13.56 -35.21 13.29
N GLU A 317 14.88 -35.27 13.12
CA GLU A 317 15.53 -36.04 12.04
C GLU A 317 15.59 -37.51 12.40
N LEU A 318 15.73 -37.90 13.66
CA LEU A 318 15.57 -39.27 14.14
C LEU A 318 14.10 -39.66 14.22
N ASP A 319 13.17 -38.72 14.36
CA ASP A 319 11.72 -38.94 14.30
C ASP A 319 11.21 -38.83 12.86
N LYS A 320 11.90 -38.12 11.94
CA LYS A 320 11.73 -38.17 10.47
C LYS A 320 12.46 -39.37 9.85
N LEU A 321 13.55 -39.86 10.42
CA LEU A 321 14.22 -41.11 10.06
C LEU A 321 13.58 -42.30 10.76
N ARG A 322 12.91 -42.13 11.91
CA ARG A 322 11.97 -43.11 12.49
C ARG A 322 10.65 -43.09 11.76
N THR A 323 10.03 -41.96 11.39
CA THR A 323 8.83 -41.97 10.51
C THR A 323 9.19 -42.33 9.07
N ALA A 324 10.41 -42.10 8.57
CA ALA A 324 10.84 -42.64 7.26
C ALA A 324 11.23 -44.12 7.35
N LYS A 325 11.76 -44.66 8.46
CA LYS A 325 11.89 -46.13 8.66
C LYS A 325 10.57 -46.81 9.03
N PHE A 326 9.65 -46.13 9.71
CA PHE A 326 8.32 -46.63 10.08
C PHE A 326 7.38 -46.56 8.87
N ASN A 327 7.49 -45.55 8.00
CA ASN A 327 6.80 -45.52 6.70
C ASN A 327 7.51 -46.37 5.64
N SER A 328 8.82 -46.65 5.73
CA SER A 328 9.51 -47.60 4.84
C SER A 328 9.26 -49.07 5.22
N ILE A 329 8.96 -49.37 6.48
CA ILE A 329 8.63 -50.73 6.94
C ILE A 329 7.10 -50.97 7.01
N ALA A 330 6.27 -49.93 7.16
CA ALA A 330 4.80 -50.06 7.15
C ALA A 330 4.12 -49.73 5.80
N VAL A 331 4.87 -49.33 4.75
CA VAL A 331 4.31 -49.08 3.40
C VAL A 331 4.95 -49.94 2.31
N SER A 332 6.01 -50.72 2.58
CA SER A 332 6.61 -51.63 1.58
C SER A 332 6.07 -53.07 1.63
N GLY A 333 5.54 -53.54 2.76
CA GLY A 333 4.94 -54.88 2.90
C GLY A 333 3.42 -54.92 2.70
N THR A 334 2.72 -53.84 3.05
CA THR A 334 1.24 -53.75 3.01
C THR A 334 0.73 -53.12 1.71
N ALA A 335 1.47 -52.21 1.07
CA ALA A 335 1.10 -51.68 -0.24
C ALA A 335 1.29 -52.72 -1.36
N SER A 336 2.30 -53.59 -1.27
CA SER A 336 2.53 -54.68 -2.24
C SER A 336 1.44 -55.75 -2.20
N TYR A 337 0.94 -56.09 -1.00
CA TYR A 337 -0.12 -57.09 -0.80
C TYR A 337 -1.52 -56.54 -1.15
N VAL A 338 -1.81 -55.26 -0.86
CA VAL A 338 -3.07 -54.61 -1.26
C VAL A 338 -3.12 -54.38 -2.77
N GLN A 339 -1.99 -54.06 -3.42
CA GLN A 339 -1.92 -53.87 -4.87
C GLN A 339 -2.00 -55.21 -5.65
N THR A 340 -1.50 -56.32 -5.08
CA THR A 340 -1.74 -57.66 -5.64
C THR A 340 -3.20 -58.08 -5.47
N LEU A 341 -3.81 -57.86 -4.29
CA LEU A 341 -5.23 -58.18 -4.07
C LEU A 341 -6.18 -57.35 -4.94
N GLU A 342 -5.85 -56.09 -5.24
CA GLU A 342 -6.63 -55.24 -6.16
C GLU A 342 -6.46 -55.67 -7.63
N GLN A 343 -5.27 -56.11 -8.06
CA GLN A 343 -5.08 -56.72 -9.38
C GLN A 343 -5.81 -58.06 -9.53
N TYR A 344 -5.86 -58.89 -8.49
CA TYR A 344 -6.62 -60.15 -8.51
C TYR A 344 -8.15 -59.90 -8.58
N LEU A 345 -8.64 -58.84 -7.92
CA LEU A 345 -10.06 -58.45 -7.96
C LEU A 345 -10.47 -57.93 -9.35
N GLU A 346 -9.66 -57.08 -9.99
CA GLU A 346 -9.92 -56.59 -11.35
C GLU A 346 -9.89 -57.73 -12.39
N MET A 347 -8.98 -58.69 -12.24
CA MET A 347 -8.88 -59.84 -13.13
C MET A 347 -10.08 -60.79 -12.97
N ALA A 348 -10.55 -61.00 -11.74
CA ALA A 348 -11.76 -61.79 -11.45
C ALA A 348 -13.04 -61.13 -11.99
N GLN A 349 -13.17 -59.80 -11.88
CA GLN A 349 -14.32 -59.05 -12.41
C GLN A 349 -14.38 -59.10 -13.94
N SER A 350 -13.24 -58.99 -14.63
CA SER A 350 -13.16 -59.12 -16.09
C SER A 350 -13.58 -60.52 -16.58
N GLN A 351 -13.10 -61.59 -15.91
CA GLN A 351 -13.52 -62.96 -16.22
C GLN A 351 -14.99 -63.23 -15.91
N HIS A 352 -15.53 -62.64 -14.84
CA HIS A 352 -16.96 -62.72 -14.52
C HIS A 352 -17.81 -62.06 -15.64
N GLU A 353 -17.38 -60.94 -16.19
CA GLU A 353 -18.10 -60.23 -17.26
C GLU A 353 -18.08 -60.99 -18.60
N GLU A 354 -16.97 -61.64 -18.92
CA GLU A 354 -16.81 -62.46 -20.13
C GLU A 354 -17.64 -63.77 -20.05
N LEU A 355 -17.66 -64.44 -18.91
CA LEU A 355 -18.52 -65.60 -18.66
C LEU A 355 -20.01 -65.23 -18.68
N MET A 356 -20.38 -64.07 -18.13
CA MET A 356 -21.76 -63.56 -18.19
C MET A 356 -22.21 -63.21 -19.61
N LYS A 357 -21.30 -62.82 -20.51
CA LYS A 357 -21.60 -62.66 -21.94
C LYS A 357 -21.87 -64.00 -22.62
N ARG A 358 -21.08 -65.04 -22.31
CA ARG A 358 -21.26 -66.40 -22.86
C ARG A 358 -22.52 -67.10 -22.34
N VAL A 359 -22.91 -66.87 -21.09
CA VAL A 359 -24.18 -67.37 -20.52
C VAL A 359 -25.41 -66.67 -21.13
N ARG A 360 -25.27 -65.43 -21.62
CA ARG A 360 -26.34 -64.71 -22.33
C ARG A 360 -26.48 -65.11 -23.80
N SER A 361 -25.43 -65.65 -24.43
CA SER A 361 -25.43 -66.09 -25.84
C SER A 361 -25.96 -67.51 -26.06
N GLY A 362 -26.29 -68.27 -25.01
CA GLY A 362 -27.02 -69.53 -25.14
C GLY A 362 -26.19 -70.77 -25.50
N ASP A 363 -24.91 -70.84 -25.11
CA ASP A 363 -24.06 -72.03 -25.29
C ASP A 363 -24.62 -73.26 -24.52
N GLU A 364 -24.49 -74.45 -25.10
CA GLU A 364 -25.05 -75.74 -24.60
C GLU A 364 -24.52 -76.18 -23.21
N GLU A 365 -23.47 -75.55 -22.66
CA GLU A 365 -22.91 -75.83 -21.31
C GLU A 365 -23.36 -74.84 -20.21
N ARG A 366 -24.53 -74.20 -20.37
CA ARG A 366 -25.02 -73.12 -19.49
C ARG A 366 -25.00 -73.45 -17.99
N ASP A 367 -25.36 -74.67 -17.60
CA ASP A 367 -25.40 -75.09 -16.19
C ASP A 367 -24.00 -75.28 -15.58
N LYS A 368 -23.00 -75.63 -16.40
CA LYS A 368 -21.61 -75.77 -15.97
C LYS A 368 -20.98 -74.38 -15.80
N LEU A 369 -21.26 -73.48 -16.75
CA LEU A 369 -20.86 -72.07 -16.68
C LEU A 369 -21.52 -71.33 -15.49
N MET A 370 -22.77 -71.65 -15.14
CA MET A 370 -23.44 -71.09 -13.96
C MET A 370 -22.82 -71.55 -12.64
N ARG A 371 -22.32 -72.80 -12.56
CA ARG A 371 -21.57 -73.28 -11.37
C ARG A 371 -20.19 -72.64 -11.28
N GLU A 372 -19.48 -72.46 -12.39
CA GLU A 372 -18.21 -71.73 -12.41
C GLU A 372 -18.40 -70.25 -12.00
N LEU A 373 -19.48 -69.62 -12.44
CA LEU A 373 -19.89 -68.27 -11.99
C LEU A 373 -20.21 -68.20 -10.49
N GLN A 374 -20.88 -69.22 -9.93
CA GLN A 374 -21.14 -69.28 -8.49
C GLN A 374 -19.85 -69.48 -7.67
N CYS A 375 -18.90 -70.27 -8.16
CA CYS A 375 -17.59 -70.42 -7.51
C CYS A 375 -16.75 -69.13 -7.56
N LEU A 376 -16.76 -68.40 -8.69
CA LEU A 376 -16.08 -67.11 -8.82
C LEU A 376 -16.70 -66.03 -7.91
N LYS A 377 -18.02 -66.03 -7.77
CA LYS A 377 -18.74 -65.09 -6.89
C LYS A 377 -18.50 -65.38 -5.40
N ALA A 378 -18.29 -66.65 -5.03
CA ALA A 378 -17.85 -67.03 -3.68
C ALA A 378 -16.40 -66.58 -3.40
N ALA A 379 -15.51 -66.68 -4.40
CA ALA A 379 -14.13 -66.20 -4.29
C ALA A 379 -14.03 -64.67 -4.18
N GLU A 380 -14.89 -63.89 -4.86
CA GLU A 380 -14.97 -62.43 -4.70
C GLU A 380 -15.39 -62.02 -3.28
N ILE A 381 -16.30 -62.76 -2.65
CA ILE A 381 -16.79 -62.48 -1.29
C ILE A 381 -15.69 -62.78 -0.24
N ASP A 382 -14.91 -63.86 -0.41
CA ASP A 382 -13.80 -64.20 0.50
C ASP A 382 -12.66 -63.17 0.47
N VAL A 383 -12.36 -62.56 -0.69
CA VAL A 383 -11.35 -61.49 -0.81
C VAL A 383 -11.81 -60.19 -0.15
N CYS A 384 -13.12 -59.87 -0.18
CA CYS A 384 -13.68 -58.73 0.52
C CYS A 384 -13.69 -58.91 2.06
N CYS A 385 -13.99 -60.12 2.57
CA CYS A 385 -13.97 -60.43 4.00
C CYS A 385 -12.57 -60.37 4.63
N GLN A 386 -11.51 -60.69 3.88
CA GLN A 386 -10.12 -60.53 4.35
C GLN A 386 -9.71 -59.04 4.50
N LYS A 387 -10.35 -58.11 3.79
CA LYS A 387 -10.08 -56.66 3.87
C LYS A 387 -10.64 -56.02 5.15
N GLU A 388 -11.69 -56.59 5.75
CA GLU A 388 -12.30 -56.10 7.00
C GLU A 388 -11.63 -56.68 8.27
N GLY A 389 -11.14 -57.93 8.24
CA GLY A 389 -10.47 -58.57 9.39
C GLY A 389 -9.13 -57.94 9.81
N VAL A 390 -8.47 -57.21 8.92
CA VAL A 390 -7.18 -56.54 9.20
C VAL A 390 -7.36 -55.28 10.05
N ASN A 391 -8.53 -54.62 9.97
CA ASN A 391 -8.83 -53.43 10.77
C ASN A 391 -9.26 -53.76 12.21
N GLU A 392 -9.81 -54.95 12.47
CA GLU A 392 -10.21 -55.41 13.82
C GLU A 392 -9.02 -55.91 14.66
N ALA A 393 -7.97 -56.43 14.02
CA ALA A 393 -6.73 -56.85 14.67
C ALA A 393 -5.90 -55.66 15.22
N LEU A 394 -5.92 -54.53 14.52
CA LEU A 394 -5.22 -53.30 14.91
C LEU A 394 -5.91 -52.59 16.10
N LEU A 395 -7.22 -52.78 16.30
CA LEU A 395 -7.97 -52.22 17.42
C LEU A 395 -7.81 -53.04 18.73
N LYS A 396 -7.54 -54.35 18.63
CA LYS A 396 -7.30 -55.28 19.76
C LYS A 396 -5.87 -55.20 20.33
N ILE A 397 -4.90 -54.71 19.57
CA ILE A 397 -3.52 -54.46 20.04
C ILE A 397 -3.44 -53.13 20.82
N TRP A 398 -4.27 -52.13 20.45
CA TRP A 398 -4.30 -50.82 21.11
C TRP A 398 -5.03 -50.83 22.48
N THR A 399 -5.96 -51.76 22.70
CA THR A 399 -6.73 -51.89 23.96
C THR A 399 -6.09 -52.83 24.99
N LYS A 400 -5.09 -53.64 24.61
CA LYS A 400 -4.34 -54.56 25.50
C LYS A 400 -3.16 -53.89 26.25
N MET A 401 -2.88 -52.61 25.98
CA MET A 401 -1.78 -51.86 26.60
C MET A 401 -2.21 -50.90 27.72
N LYS A 402 -3.52 -50.74 28.00
CA LYS A 402 -4.00 -49.65 28.88
C LYS A 402 -4.54 -50.04 30.25
N ASN A 403 -4.82 -51.31 30.58
CA ASN A 403 -5.42 -51.68 31.87
C ASN A 403 -4.92 -53.03 32.44
N ASP A 404 -3.71 -53.04 33.01
CA ASP A 404 -3.38 -53.86 34.18
C ASP A 404 -2.66 -52.94 35.19
N GLU A 405 -3.34 -52.69 36.29
CA GLU A 405 -2.88 -51.94 37.46
C GLU A 405 -1.80 -52.72 38.21
N SER A 406 -0.88 -51.98 38.83
CA SER A 406 -0.35 -52.29 40.16
C SER A 406 0.01 -53.75 40.44
N ARG A 407 1.18 -54.19 39.95
CA ARG A 407 1.95 -55.22 40.64
C ARG A 407 3.01 -54.55 41.53
N PHE A 408 2.76 -54.60 42.84
CA PHE A 408 3.77 -54.87 43.88
C PHE A 408 5.01 -53.95 43.89
N ALA A 409 5.09 -52.90 44.70
CA ALA A 409 5.09 -52.96 46.17
C ALA A 409 5.86 -54.15 46.73
N MET A 410 6.99 -53.83 47.36
CA MET A 410 7.69 -54.62 48.37
C MET A 410 8.38 -55.91 47.89
N MET A 411 9.62 -56.07 48.37
CA MET A 411 10.26 -57.35 48.72
C MET A 411 11.51 -57.77 47.92
N GLU A 412 12.43 -56.84 47.68
CA GLU A 412 13.78 -56.93 48.28
C GLU A 412 13.70 -56.17 49.63
N MET A 413 13.04 -56.69 50.67
CA MET A 413 13.67 -57.53 51.68
C MET A 413 14.29 -58.82 51.14
N GLU A 414 15.53 -58.67 50.70
CA GLU A 414 16.58 -59.53 51.23
C GLU A 414 16.59 -59.49 52.77
N LEU A 415 16.98 -60.63 53.32
CA LEU A 415 17.69 -60.80 54.59
C LEU A 415 16.88 -61.00 55.88
N GLU A 416 17.04 -62.24 56.34
CA GLU A 416 17.06 -62.70 57.73
C GLU A 416 15.70 -62.92 58.40
N GLN A 417 15.39 -64.04 59.00
CA GLN A 417 16.16 -65.22 59.38
C GLN A 417 15.12 -66.24 59.88
N SER A 418 15.44 -67.53 59.77
CA SER A 418 14.96 -68.58 60.67
C SER A 418 13.45 -68.85 60.72
N ARG A 419 13.03 -69.90 60.00
CA ARG A 419 12.70 -71.22 60.61
C ARG A 419 11.56 -71.18 61.62
N LEU A 420 10.45 -71.79 61.19
CA LEU A 420 9.66 -72.78 61.94
C LEU A 420 9.14 -72.41 63.33
N GLY A 421 7.81 -72.28 63.43
CA GLY A 421 7.03 -73.20 64.26
C GLY A 421 6.79 -72.85 65.75
N CYS A 422 5.50 -72.68 66.05
CA CYS A 422 4.78 -73.16 67.24
C CYS A 422 4.92 -72.47 68.62
N ASN A 423 3.73 -72.12 69.14
CA ASN A 423 3.20 -72.26 70.51
C ASN A 423 3.93 -71.53 71.66
N ILE A 424 3.33 -70.45 72.18
CA ILE A 424 2.42 -70.39 73.36
C ILE A 424 3.18 -70.25 74.70
N GLU A 425 2.82 -69.17 75.41
CA GLU A 425 2.85 -68.92 76.86
C GLU A 425 4.11 -69.26 77.66
N ILE A 426 4.76 -68.24 78.28
CA ILE A 426 5.31 -68.26 79.67
C ILE A 426 5.97 -66.93 80.10
N ALA A 427 6.39 -66.00 79.23
CA ALA A 427 7.30 -64.90 79.66
C ALA A 427 6.66 -63.56 80.14
N SER A 428 5.32 -63.45 80.27
CA SER A 428 4.59 -62.19 80.52
C SER A 428 4.75 -61.55 81.92
N LYS A 429 5.60 -62.04 82.83
CA LYS A 429 5.51 -61.62 84.25
C LYS A 429 6.63 -60.75 84.80
N LEU A 430 7.74 -60.51 84.08
CA LEU A 430 8.93 -59.89 84.69
C LEU A 430 9.30 -58.44 84.27
N TYR A 431 8.54 -57.74 83.42
CA TYR A 431 8.89 -56.36 83.02
C TYR A 431 7.95 -55.25 83.56
N TYR A 432 6.76 -55.62 84.07
CA TYR A 432 5.69 -54.67 84.39
C TYR A 432 6.04 -53.57 85.41
N GLU A 433 7.01 -53.79 86.30
CA GLU A 433 7.39 -52.78 87.30
C GLU A 433 8.23 -51.62 86.74
N ARG A 434 8.84 -51.76 85.55
CA ARG A 434 9.61 -50.68 84.91
C ARG A 434 8.73 -49.67 84.16
N CYS A 435 7.58 -50.11 83.65
CA CYS A 435 6.70 -49.28 82.81
C CYS A 435 5.95 -48.19 83.59
N VAL A 436 5.73 -48.34 84.90
CA VAL A 436 4.79 -47.47 85.63
C VAL A 436 5.33 -46.05 85.85
N ARG A 437 6.65 -45.85 86.02
CA ARG A 437 7.22 -44.50 86.21
C ARG A 437 7.37 -43.69 84.92
N GLU A 438 7.52 -44.33 83.77
CA GLU A 438 7.54 -43.64 82.47
C GLU A 438 6.12 -43.18 82.04
N LEU A 439 5.08 -43.81 82.59
CA LEU A 439 3.69 -43.48 82.29
C LEU A 439 3.20 -42.16 82.91
N GLU A 440 3.70 -41.74 84.08
CA GLU A 440 3.17 -40.54 84.75
C GLU A 440 3.64 -39.21 84.10
N VAL A 441 4.87 -39.16 83.59
CA VAL A 441 5.41 -37.98 82.87
C VAL A 441 4.86 -37.86 81.45
N THR A 442 4.51 -39.00 80.82
CA THR A 442 3.88 -39.00 79.50
C THR A 442 2.43 -38.48 79.58
N VAL A 443 1.68 -38.79 80.64
CA VAL A 443 0.28 -38.37 80.78
C VAL A 443 0.12 -36.85 80.88
N THR A 444 0.98 -36.14 81.60
CA THR A 444 0.90 -34.67 81.72
C THR A 444 1.26 -33.94 80.43
N ASN A 445 2.28 -34.41 79.71
CA ASN A 445 2.62 -33.90 78.38
C ASN A 445 1.55 -34.21 77.32
N MET A 446 0.89 -35.38 77.42
CA MET A 446 -0.25 -35.72 76.57
C MET A 446 -1.45 -34.80 76.84
N GLY A 447 -1.74 -34.42 78.09
CA GLY A 447 -2.84 -33.49 78.41
C GLY A 447 -2.67 -32.09 77.79
N ALA A 448 -1.45 -31.55 77.81
CA ALA A 448 -1.15 -30.26 77.16
C ALA A 448 -1.19 -30.36 75.61
N ALA A 449 -0.81 -31.51 75.04
CA ALA A 449 -0.92 -31.75 73.60
C ALA A 449 -2.39 -31.87 73.14
N VAL A 450 -3.25 -32.50 73.94
CA VAL A 450 -4.68 -32.66 73.61
C VAL A 450 -5.39 -31.31 73.58
N THR A 451 -5.20 -30.45 74.58
CA THR A 451 -5.84 -29.12 74.61
C THR A 451 -5.40 -28.22 73.45
N LYS A 452 -4.14 -28.31 73.02
CA LYS A 452 -3.64 -27.60 71.84
C LYS A 452 -4.23 -28.16 70.54
N ALA A 453 -4.34 -29.48 70.43
CA ALA A 453 -4.97 -30.14 69.30
C ALA A 453 -6.47 -29.80 69.20
N GLU A 454 -7.19 -29.73 70.33
CA GLU A 454 -8.60 -29.33 70.36
C GLU A 454 -8.81 -27.89 69.87
N ALA A 455 -7.91 -26.97 70.24
CA ALA A 455 -7.94 -25.59 69.75
C ALA A 455 -7.65 -25.48 68.24
N GLU A 456 -6.71 -26.27 67.72
CA GLU A 456 -6.42 -26.34 66.27
C GLU A 456 -7.59 -26.94 65.48
N VAL A 457 -8.23 -28.00 66.00
CA VAL A 457 -9.42 -28.60 65.38
C VAL A 457 -10.56 -27.58 65.32
N ALA A 458 -10.82 -26.83 66.40
CA ALA A 458 -11.85 -25.80 66.40
C ALA A 458 -11.60 -24.71 65.34
N LYS A 459 -10.34 -24.30 65.16
CA LYS A 459 -9.95 -23.31 64.13
C LYS A 459 -10.14 -23.84 62.71
N LEU A 460 -9.73 -25.08 62.45
CA LEU A 460 -9.91 -25.76 61.16
C LEU A 460 -11.39 -25.97 60.82
N VAL A 461 -12.25 -26.21 61.82
CA VAL A 461 -13.70 -26.34 61.61
C VAL A 461 -14.32 -25.01 61.14
N VAL A 462 -13.87 -23.87 61.68
CA VAL A 462 -14.32 -22.54 61.23
C VAL A 462 -13.84 -22.27 59.80
N GLU A 463 -12.56 -22.50 59.51
CA GLU A 463 -12.00 -22.32 58.16
C GLU A 463 -12.68 -23.22 57.12
N LEU A 464 -13.03 -24.47 57.49
CA LEU A 464 -13.78 -25.38 56.64
C LEU A 464 -15.21 -24.88 56.35
N ASN A 465 -15.89 -24.29 57.35
CA ASN A 465 -17.23 -23.74 57.17
C ASN A 465 -17.23 -22.48 56.31
N ASP A 466 -16.20 -21.62 56.44
CA ASP A 466 -16.03 -20.45 55.58
C ASP A 466 -15.71 -20.87 54.14
N ALA A 467 -14.83 -21.85 53.94
CA ALA A 467 -14.52 -22.40 52.62
C ALA A 467 -15.74 -23.05 51.95
N LYS A 468 -16.57 -23.79 52.71
CA LYS A 468 -17.85 -24.34 52.22
C LYS A 468 -18.82 -23.24 51.79
N SER A 469 -18.93 -22.18 52.59
CA SER A 469 -19.82 -21.04 52.26
C SER A 469 -19.37 -20.31 50.99
N GLN A 470 -18.05 -20.14 50.79
CA GLN A 470 -17.50 -19.58 49.56
C GLN A 470 -17.78 -20.48 48.34
N LEU A 471 -17.63 -21.80 48.47
CA LEU A 471 -17.87 -22.76 47.39
C LEU A 471 -19.35 -22.81 46.98
N VAL A 472 -20.27 -22.74 47.94
CA VAL A 472 -21.71 -22.62 47.66
C VAL A 472 -22.00 -21.32 46.90
N SER A 473 -21.40 -20.20 47.30
CA SER A 473 -21.59 -18.92 46.60
C SER A 473 -21.04 -18.94 45.17
N ALA A 474 -19.93 -19.64 44.93
CA ALA A 474 -19.34 -19.81 43.60
C ALA A 474 -20.20 -20.70 42.69
N ASN A 475 -20.74 -21.80 43.21
CA ASN A 475 -21.66 -22.66 42.47
C ASN A 475 -22.94 -21.90 42.08
N VAL A 476 -23.53 -21.12 42.99
CA VAL A 476 -24.70 -20.30 42.69
C VAL A 476 -24.41 -19.27 41.59
N ARG A 477 -23.20 -18.70 41.52
CA ARG A 477 -22.80 -17.80 40.41
C ARG A 477 -22.63 -18.56 39.09
N SER A 478 -21.98 -19.72 39.12
CA SER A 478 -21.80 -20.59 37.95
C SER A 478 -23.16 -21.00 37.36
N ASP A 479 -24.09 -21.44 38.22
CA ASP A 479 -25.44 -21.85 37.81
C ASP A 479 -26.23 -20.70 37.20
N LYS A 480 -26.12 -19.47 37.75
CA LYS A 480 -26.73 -18.28 37.16
C LYS A 480 -26.16 -17.96 35.77
N LEU A 481 -24.84 -18.06 35.59
CA LEU A 481 -24.20 -17.83 34.29
C LEU A 481 -24.59 -18.89 33.26
N LEU A 482 -24.62 -20.16 33.67
CA LEU A 482 -25.09 -21.28 32.84
C LEU A 482 -26.53 -21.08 32.39
N GLU A 483 -27.40 -20.63 33.28
CA GLU A 483 -28.80 -20.35 32.97
C GLU A 483 -28.96 -19.16 32.02
N GLU A 484 -28.16 -18.11 32.19
CA GLU A 484 -28.12 -16.99 31.24
C GLU A 484 -27.62 -17.40 29.84
N ILE A 485 -26.58 -18.23 29.77
CA ILE A 485 -26.06 -18.77 28.51
C ILE A 485 -27.10 -19.66 27.84
N LYS A 486 -27.76 -20.56 28.59
CA LYS A 486 -28.85 -21.40 28.07
C LYS A 486 -30.01 -20.57 27.55
N LYS A 487 -30.41 -19.50 28.25
CA LYS A 487 -31.47 -18.58 27.80
C LYS A 487 -31.08 -17.78 26.55
N LYS A 488 -29.81 -17.39 26.39
CA LYS A 488 -29.33 -16.73 25.16
C LYS A 488 -29.32 -17.71 23.99
N LEU A 489 -28.70 -18.88 24.17
CA LEU A 489 -28.64 -19.92 23.14
C LEU A 489 -30.04 -20.40 22.71
N GLY A 490 -30.97 -20.56 23.67
CA GLY A 490 -32.36 -20.93 23.37
C GLY A 490 -33.10 -19.86 22.56
N ARG A 491 -32.87 -18.58 22.86
CA ARG A 491 -33.42 -17.46 22.06
C ARG A 491 -32.81 -17.42 20.65
N ASP A 492 -31.51 -17.60 20.52
CA ASP A 492 -30.81 -17.59 19.23
C ASP A 492 -31.26 -18.76 18.34
N ILE A 493 -31.36 -19.96 18.91
CA ILE A 493 -31.87 -21.15 18.21
C ILE A 493 -33.35 -20.94 17.81
N GLY A 494 -34.17 -20.38 18.69
CA GLY A 494 -35.58 -20.08 18.39
C GLY A 494 -35.72 -19.04 17.26
N ASN A 495 -34.91 -17.98 17.29
CA ASN A 495 -34.88 -16.94 16.29
C ASN A 495 -34.37 -17.44 14.94
N MET A 496 -33.34 -18.30 14.93
CA MET A 496 -32.82 -18.95 13.74
C MET A 496 -33.86 -19.90 13.13
N LYS A 497 -34.60 -20.67 13.94
CA LYS A 497 -35.69 -21.53 13.45
C LYS A 497 -36.83 -20.71 12.82
N LYS A 498 -37.20 -19.58 13.42
CA LYS A 498 -38.21 -18.68 12.83
C LYS A 498 -37.71 -18.07 11.52
N GLN A 499 -36.46 -17.62 11.47
CA GLN A 499 -35.85 -17.07 10.25
C GLN A 499 -35.85 -18.12 9.13
N LYS A 500 -35.34 -19.32 9.40
CA LYS A 500 -35.34 -20.43 8.45
C LYS A 500 -36.74 -20.77 7.92
N LYS A 501 -37.78 -20.71 8.77
CA LYS A 501 -39.16 -20.93 8.30
C LYS A 501 -39.64 -19.85 7.36
N PHE A 502 -39.38 -18.57 7.66
CA PHE A 502 -39.70 -17.47 6.74
C PHE A 502 -38.91 -17.60 5.44
N ASP A 503 -37.62 -17.92 5.52
CA ASP A 503 -36.76 -18.11 4.35
C ASP A 503 -37.26 -19.29 3.51
N ILE A 504 -37.67 -20.41 4.12
CA ILE A 504 -38.27 -21.56 3.43
C ILE A 504 -39.53 -21.13 2.69
N THR A 505 -40.47 -20.47 3.36
CA THR A 505 -41.72 -20.03 2.72
C THR A 505 -41.47 -19.04 1.59
N ILE A 506 -40.58 -18.07 1.79
CA ILE A 506 -40.21 -17.12 0.73
C ILE A 506 -39.52 -17.85 -0.42
N ASN A 507 -38.68 -18.84 -0.15
CA ASN A 507 -37.99 -19.61 -1.17
C ASN A 507 -38.95 -20.54 -1.93
N GLU A 508 -39.93 -21.13 -1.26
CA GLU A 508 -41.00 -21.91 -1.90
C GLU A 508 -41.82 -21.02 -2.85
N GLU A 509 -42.23 -19.83 -2.42
CA GLU A 509 -42.95 -18.89 -3.31
C GLU A 509 -42.06 -18.36 -4.44
N ARG A 510 -40.77 -18.10 -4.18
CA ARG A 510 -39.80 -17.73 -5.24
C ARG A 510 -39.60 -18.85 -6.25
N ASN A 511 -39.48 -20.10 -5.78
CA ASN A 511 -39.31 -21.27 -6.63
C ASN A 511 -40.56 -21.49 -7.49
N ARG A 512 -41.76 -21.41 -6.91
CA ARG A 512 -43.00 -21.47 -7.68
C ARG A 512 -43.07 -20.38 -8.73
N LEU A 513 -42.68 -19.14 -8.39
CA LEU A 513 -42.65 -18.05 -9.34
C LEU A 513 -41.60 -18.29 -10.44
N GLN A 514 -40.45 -18.86 -10.12
CA GLN A 514 -39.44 -19.29 -11.09
C GLN A 514 -39.94 -20.42 -11.99
N GLU A 515 -40.66 -21.40 -11.45
CA GLU A 515 -41.29 -22.48 -12.22
C GLU A 515 -42.30 -21.92 -13.21
N VAL A 516 -43.22 -21.05 -12.75
CA VAL A 516 -44.19 -20.39 -13.63
C VAL A 516 -43.51 -19.52 -14.69
N MET A 517 -42.44 -18.81 -14.34
CA MET A 517 -41.64 -18.06 -15.31
C MET A 517 -40.98 -18.98 -16.34
N HIS A 518 -40.45 -20.12 -15.91
CA HIS A 518 -39.84 -21.11 -16.79
C HIS A 518 -40.86 -21.75 -17.72
N GLU A 519 -42.04 -22.13 -17.22
CA GLU A 519 -43.15 -22.65 -18.03
C GLU A 519 -43.61 -21.62 -19.07
N ARG A 520 -43.75 -20.35 -18.67
CA ARG A 520 -44.06 -19.26 -19.60
C ARG A 520 -43.00 -19.13 -20.70
N ASP A 521 -41.72 -19.15 -20.33
CA ASP A 521 -40.62 -19.01 -21.27
C ASP A 521 -40.53 -20.22 -22.21
N GLN A 522 -40.80 -21.42 -21.70
CA GLN A 522 -40.91 -22.65 -22.50
C GLN A 522 -42.07 -22.57 -23.49
N HIS A 523 -43.27 -22.16 -23.06
CA HIS A 523 -44.40 -21.98 -23.97
C HIS A 523 -44.15 -20.91 -25.03
N ALA A 524 -43.49 -19.81 -24.65
CA ALA A 524 -43.08 -18.77 -25.60
C ALA A 524 -42.05 -19.30 -26.60
N GLN A 525 -41.08 -20.11 -26.15
CA GLN A 525 -40.11 -20.76 -27.02
C GLN A 525 -40.78 -21.74 -27.98
N ASP A 526 -41.65 -22.62 -27.48
CA ASP A 526 -42.38 -23.57 -28.32
C ASP A 526 -43.28 -22.85 -29.34
N SER A 527 -43.83 -21.67 -29.00
CA SER A 527 -44.60 -20.85 -29.94
C SER A 527 -43.71 -20.33 -31.07
N ARG A 528 -42.54 -19.78 -30.74
CA ARG A 528 -41.55 -19.29 -31.72
C ARG A 528 -41.01 -20.42 -32.59
N ASP A 529 -40.79 -21.60 -32.04
CA ASP A 529 -40.31 -22.77 -32.79
C ASP A 529 -41.38 -23.25 -33.77
N ARG A 530 -42.66 -23.25 -33.37
CA ARG A 530 -43.79 -23.54 -34.28
C ARG A 530 -43.91 -22.49 -35.38
N GLU A 531 -43.80 -21.21 -35.06
CA GLU A 531 -43.80 -20.11 -36.04
C GLU A 531 -42.64 -20.25 -37.04
N THR A 532 -41.44 -20.53 -36.55
CA THR A 532 -40.24 -20.74 -37.38
C THR A 532 -40.42 -21.95 -38.30
N LYS A 533 -40.99 -23.04 -37.79
CA LYS A 533 -41.30 -24.23 -38.60
C LYS A 533 -42.35 -23.93 -39.67
N ASN A 534 -43.35 -23.13 -39.34
CA ASN A 534 -44.37 -22.70 -40.30
C ASN A 534 -43.75 -21.86 -41.42
N LEU A 535 -42.93 -20.86 -41.08
CA LEU A 535 -42.18 -20.06 -42.05
C LEU A 535 -41.26 -20.93 -42.92
N SER A 536 -40.55 -21.90 -42.34
CA SER A 536 -39.71 -22.84 -43.09
C SER A 536 -40.53 -23.68 -44.07
N LEU A 537 -41.69 -24.18 -43.66
CA LEU A 537 -42.57 -24.96 -44.53
C LEU A 537 -43.19 -24.08 -45.63
N GLN A 538 -43.55 -22.84 -45.33
CA GLN A 538 -44.02 -21.87 -46.33
C GLN A 538 -42.94 -21.53 -47.36
N ASN A 539 -41.69 -21.37 -46.92
CA ASN A 539 -40.56 -21.17 -47.81
C ASN A 539 -40.32 -22.40 -48.69
N GLN A 540 -40.38 -23.61 -48.13
CA GLN A 540 -40.26 -24.85 -48.91
C GLN A 540 -41.41 -25.02 -49.90
N ILE A 541 -42.64 -24.67 -49.52
CA ILE A 541 -43.79 -24.68 -50.44
C ILE A 541 -43.56 -23.69 -51.58
N SER A 542 -43.13 -22.46 -51.26
CA SER A 542 -42.80 -21.43 -52.27
C SER A 542 -41.68 -21.88 -53.20
N GLU A 543 -40.65 -22.54 -52.66
CA GLU A 543 -39.52 -23.06 -53.44
C GLU A 543 -39.94 -24.21 -54.35
N LEU A 544 -40.75 -25.16 -53.85
CA LEU A 544 -41.32 -26.23 -54.65
C LEU A 544 -42.29 -25.71 -55.71
N GLN A 545 -43.04 -24.65 -55.42
CA GLN A 545 -43.88 -23.97 -56.40
C GLN A 545 -43.05 -23.30 -57.49
N ALA A 546 -41.97 -22.59 -57.14
CA ALA A 546 -41.06 -22.00 -58.12
C ALA A 546 -40.38 -23.08 -58.99
N GLN A 547 -39.94 -24.18 -58.39
CA GLN A 547 -39.38 -25.32 -59.12
C GLN A 547 -40.42 -25.94 -60.06
N LEU A 548 -41.67 -26.09 -59.62
CA LEU A 548 -42.76 -26.56 -60.46
C LEU A 548 -42.98 -25.61 -61.65
N GLU A 549 -43.09 -24.30 -61.40
CA GLU A 549 -43.23 -23.29 -62.46
C GLU A 549 -42.06 -23.32 -63.46
N ASP A 550 -40.83 -23.48 -63.00
CA ASP A 550 -39.65 -23.59 -63.86
C ASP A 550 -39.65 -24.89 -64.68
N THR A 551 -40.04 -26.02 -64.07
CA THR A 551 -40.20 -27.27 -64.84
C THR A 551 -41.34 -27.19 -65.86
N GLU A 552 -42.41 -26.44 -65.56
CA GLU A 552 -43.47 -26.18 -66.53
C GLU A 552 -43.00 -25.26 -67.65
N ARG A 553 -42.21 -24.23 -67.35
CA ARG A 553 -41.61 -23.34 -68.36
C ARG A 553 -40.68 -24.11 -69.27
N THR A 554 -39.78 -24.94 -68.74
CA THR A 554 -38.87 -25.76 -69.55
C THR A 554 -39.65 -26.77 -70.38
N ARG A 555 -40.68 -27.41 -69.84
CA ARG A 555 -41.58 -28.29 -70.61
C ARG A 555 -42.25 -27.54 -71.77
N ARG A 556 -42.73 -26.31 -71.54
CA ARG A 556 -43.33 -25.47 -72.59
C ARG A 556 -42.29 -25.05 -73.65
N ALA A 557 -41.09 -24.66 -73.23
CA ALA A 557 -40.01 -24.29 -74.14
C ALA A 557 -39.57 -25.48 -75.03
N LEU A 558 -39.35 -26.66 -74.41
CA LEU A 558 -39.03 -27.89 -75.14
C LEU A 558 -40.16 -28.32 -76.09
N GLN A 559 -41.42 -28.04 -75.74
CA GLN A 559 -42.55 -28.29 -76.64
C GLN A 559 -42.49 -27.37 -77.86
N ILE A 560 -42.19 -26.07 -77.67
CA ILE A 560 -42.04 -25.12 -78.77
C ILE A 560 -40.86 -25.53 -79.66
N GLU A 561 -39.70 -25.86 -79.09
CA GLU A 561 -38.54 -26.35 -79.86
C GLU A 561 -38.88 -27.62 -80.65
N LEU A 562 -39.63 -28.54 -80.06
CA LEU A 562 -40.10 -29.75 -80.75
C LEU A 562 -41.03 -29.42 -81.91
N ASP A 563 -41.99 -28.51 -81.71
CA ASP A 563 -42.93 -28.07 -82.75
C ASP A 563 -42.20 -27.32 -83.88
N ASP A 564 -41.18 -26.51 -83.57
CA ASP A 564 -40.33 -25.82 -84.55
C ASP A 564 -39.48 -26.82 -85.37
N VAL A 565 -38.90 -27.83 -84.72
CA VAL A 565 -38.15 -28.90 -85.41
C VAL A 565 -39.09 -29.73 -86.28
N LEU A 566 -40.30 -30.03 -85.82
CA LEU A 566 -41.31 -30.73 -86.61
C LEU A 566 -41.72 -29.90 -87.84
N SER A 567 -41.93 -28.59 -87.69
CA SER A 567 -42.19 -27.68 -88.80
C SER A 567 -41.02 -27.57 -89.77
N SER A 568 -39.77 -27.61 -89.29
CA SER A 568 -38.57 -27.59 -90.14
C SER A 568 -38.44 -28.85 -91.02
N LYS A 569 -39.11 -29.95 -90.62
CA LYS A 569 -39.04 -31.25 -91.28
C LYS A 569 -40.04 -31.40 -92.44
N ASP A 570 -41.03 -30.53 -92.57
CA ASP A 570 -42.03 -30.57 -93.65
C ASP A 570 -41.63 -29.71 -94.89
N ASP A 571 -40.49 -29.01 -94.84
CA ASP A 571 -40.05 -28.04 -95.86
C ASP A 571 -38.99 -28.60 -96.85
N PHE A 572 -38.95 -29.90 -97.15
CA PHE A 572 -37.91 -30.51 -98.03
C PHE A 572 -38.00 -30.17 -99.55
N GLY A 573 -38.84 -29.21 -99.96
CA GLY A 573 -39.20 -28.97 -101.37
C GLY A 573 -38.62 -27.72 -102.07
N LYS A 574 -37.83 -26.86 -101.41
CA LYS A 574 -37.49 -25.50 -101.90
C LYS A 574 -35.98 -25.16 -101.80
N ASN A 575 -35.08 -26.13 -101.94
CA ASN A 575 -33.62 -26.02 -101.69
C ASN A 575 -32.89 -24.69 -102.03
N PHE A 576 -33.21 -23.97 -103.10
CA PHE A 576 -32.57 -22.67 -103.37
C PHE A 576 -33.20 -21.52 -102.58
N HIS A 577 -34.53 -21.42 -102.58
CA HIS A 577 -35.24 -20.40 -101.81
C HIS A 577 -35.13 -20.63 -100.30
N ASP A 578 -34.99 -21.88 -99.86
CA ASP A 578 -34.72 -22.21 -98.46
C ASP A 578 -33.31 -21.81 -98.05
N LEU A 579 -32.30 -21.99 -98.92
CA LEU A 579 -30.94 -21.51 -98.66
C LEU A 579 -30.88 -19.97 -98.63
N GLU A 580 -31.55 -19.27 -99.54
CA GLU A 580 -31.66 -17.80 -99.49
C GLU A 580 -32.39 -17.32 -98.23
N ARG A 581 -33.44 -18.04 -97.81
CA ARG A 581 -34.18 -17.76 -96.58
C ARG A 581 -33.30 -17.98 -95.34
N GLN A 582 -32.58 -19.10 -95.26
CA GLN A 582 -31.64 -19.39 -94.17
C GLN A 582 -30.48 -18.39 -94.13
N ILE A 583 -29.95 -17.95 -95.27
CA ILE A 583 -28.92 -16.90 -95.32
C ILE A 583 -29.46 -15.60 -94.73
N ARG A 584 -30.68 -15.19 -95.09
CA ARG A 584 -31.32 -13.99 -94.50
C ARG A 584 -31.62 -14.15 -93.02
N GLU A 585 -32.05 -15.33 -92.59
CA GLU A 585 -32.27 -15.67 -91.17
C GLU A 585 -30.94 -15.57 -90.39
N TYR A 586 -29.85 -16.17 -90.88
CA TYR A 586 -28.52 -16.04 -90.25
C TYR A 586 -27.95 -14.61 -90.32
N GLU A 587 -28.22 -13.83 -91.37
CA GLU A 587 -27.84 -12.42 -91.44
C GLU A 587 -28.60 -11.58 -90.40
N ASN A 588 -29.89 -11.86 -90.21
CA ASN A 588 -30.72 -11.25 -89.18
C ASN A 588 -30.24 -11.64 -87.78
N GLU A 589 -30.03 -12.94 -87.51
CA GLU A 589 -29.47 -13.42 -86.23
C GLU A 589 -28.10 -12.80 -85.94
N ARG A 590 -27.22 -12.71 -86.95
CA ARG A 590 -25.92 -12.03 -86.80
C ARG A 590 -26.09 -10.55 -86.51
N SER A 591 -27.08 -9.89 -87.10
CA SER A 591 -27.38 -8.47 -86.82
C SER A 591 -27.94 -8.28 -85.41
N GLU A 592 -28.79 -9.20 -84.95
CA GLU A 592 -29.38 -9.20 -83.62
C GLU A 592 -28.34 -9.47 -82.53
N ILE A 593 -27.46 -10.46 -82.72
CA ILE A 593 -26.33 -10.73 -81.81
C ILE A 593 -25.38 -9.53 -81.75
N ARG A 594 -25.13 -8.85 -82.87
CA ARG A 594 -24.30 -7.63 -82.87
C ARG A 594 -24.95 -6.50 -82.07
N LEU A 595 -26.25 -6.29 -82.24
CA LEU A 595 -27.01 -5.31 -81.46
C LEU A 595 -26.98 -5.66 -79.97
N GLN A 596 -27.20 -6.92 -79.61
CA GLN A 596 -27.11 -7.39 -78.23
C GLN A 596 -25.70 -7.20 -77.65
N MET A 597 -24.64 -7.44 -78.43
CA MET A 597 -23.27 -7.16 -78.00
C MET A 597 -23.04 -5.67 -77.76
N GLU A 598 -23.50 -4.80 -78.65
CA GLU A 598 -23.41 -3.34 -78.49
C GLU A 598 -24.17 -2.87 -77.24
N GLU A 599 -25.39 -3.37 -77.01
CA GLU A 599 -26.16 -3.09 -75.80
C GLU A 599 -25.45 -3.58 -74.51
N LEU A 600 -24.81 -4.75 -74.54
CA LEU A 600 -24.03 -5.26 -73.40
C LEU A 600 -22.76 -4.45 -73.16
N GLU A 601 -22.08 -4.00 -74.21
CA GLU A 601 -20.91 -3.12 -74.15
C GLU A 601 -21.29 -1.76 -73.55
N ASP A 602 -22.40 -1.16 -73.97
CA ASP A 602 -22.93 0.09 -73.42
C ASP A 602 -23.31 -0.06 -71.93
N ASN A 603 -23.97 -1.17 -71.58
CA ASN A 603 -24.32 -1.48 -70.19
C ASN A 603 -23.09 -1.68 -69.31
N LEU A 604 -22.06 -2.36 -69.83
CA LEU A 604 -20.77 -2.54 -69.15
C LEU A 604 -20.08 -1.19 -68.95
N GLN A 605 -19.98 -0.36 -69.99
CA GLN A 605 -19.39 0.97 -69.92
C GLN A 605 -20.09 1.86 -68.88
N ALA A 606 -21.43 1.86 -68.87
CA ALA A 606 -22.20 2.60 -67.87
C ALA A 606 -21.99 2.07 -66.43
N SER A 607 -21.72 0.78 -66.26
CA SER A 607 -21.37 0.18 -64.97
C SER A 607 -19.96 0.58 -64.53
N GLU A 608 -18.98 0.51 -65.43
CA GLU A 608 -17.59 0.89 -65.20
C GLU A 608 -17.47 2.38 -64.85
N ASP A 609 -18.17 3.26 -65.57
CA ASP A 609 -18.22 4.70 -65.28
C ASP A 609 -18.80 4.98 -63.89
N ARG A 610 -19.83 4.23 -63.47
CA ARG A 610 -20.39 4.33 -62.12
C ARG A 610 -19.40 3.87 -61.06
N CYS A 611 -18.68 2.77 -61.31
CA CYS A 611 -17.64 2.26 -60.42
C CYS A 611 -16.50 3.28 -60.27
N LEU A 612 -15.99 3.83 -61.38
CA LEU A 612 -14.92 4.83 -61.39
C LEU A 612 -15.32 6.11 -60.64
N ARG A 613 -16.55 6.60 -60.82
CA ARG A 613 -17.05 7.75 -60.06
C ARG A 613 -17.08 7.47 -58.55
N MET A 614 -17.53 6.29 -58.15
CA MET A 614 -17.53 5.87 -56.74
C MET A 614 -16.11 5.72 -56.19
N GLU A 615 -15.17 5.17 -56.96
CA GLU A 615 -13.77 5.06 -56.56
C GLU A 615 -13.09 6.42 -56.38
N VAL A 616 -13.30 7.33 -57.33
CA VAL A 616 -12.77 8.71 -57.24
C VAL A 616 -13.35 9.43 -56.03
N ASN A 617 -14.66 9.32 -55.78
CA ASN A 617 -15.30 9.90 -54.60
C ASN A 617 -14.75 9.29 -53.29
N ALA A 618 -14.63 7.96 -53.23
CA ALA A 618 -14.04 7.28 -52.08
C ALA A 618 -12.59 7.71 -51.83
N ASN A 619 -11.80 7.91 -52.88
CA ASN A 619 -10.41 8.40 -52.74
C ASN A 619 -10.35 9.86 -52.30
N ALA A 620 -11.24 10.72 -52.79
CA ALA A 620 -11.36 12.09 -52.31
C ALA A 620 -11.74 12.14 -50.82
N LEU A 621 -12.74 11.35 -50.40
CA LEU A 621 -13.14 11.23 -49.00
C LEU A 621 -12.02 10.67 -48.11
N LYS A 622 -11.24 9.70 -48.59
CA LYS A 622 -10.05 9.21 -47.88
C LYS A 622 -9.01 10.31 -47.69
N ALA A 623 -8.69 11.07 -48.74
CA ALA A 623 -7.73 12.17 -48.65
C ALA A 623 -8.22 13.29 -47.71
N ASP A 624 -9.51 13.60 -47.72
CA ASP A 624 -10.12 14.55 -46.77
C ASP A 624 -10.03 14.04 -45.33
N HIS A 625 -10.30 12.75 -45.11
CA HIS A 625 -10.19 12.12 -43.80
C HIS A 625 -8.74 12.09 -43.30
N GLU A 626 -7.76 11.79 -44.15
CA GLU A 626 -6.33 11.82 -43.82
C GLU A 626 -5.87 13.23 -43.45
N ARG A 627 -6.30 14.26 -44.19
CA ARG A 627 -6.04 15.67 -43.85
C ARG A 627 -6.66 16.07 -42.52
N ALA A 628 -7.90 15.64 -42.26
CA ALA A 628 -8.58 15.90 -40.99
C ALA A 628 -7.87 15.19 -39.81
N LEU A 629 -7.41 13.95 -40.00
CA LEU A 629 -6.63 13.22 -39.00
C LEU A 629 -5.29 13.92 -38.72
N ALA A 630 -4.56 14.35 -39.76
CA ALA A 630 -3.30 15.08 -39.59
C ALA A 630 -3.51 16.41 -38.84
N ALA A 631 -4.60 17.14 -39.13
CA ALA A 631 -4.96 18.35 -38.40
C ALA A 631 -5.29 18.04 -36.92
N LYS A 632 -6.00 16.94 -36.65
CA LYS A 632 -6.30 16.51 -35.27
C LYS A 632 -5.06 16.08 -34.51
N ASP A 633 -4.12 15.39 -35.14
CA ASP A 633 -2.85 15.03 -34.52
C ASP A 633 -2.03 16.28 -34.16
N GLN A 634 -2.04 17.29 -35.02
CA GLN A 634 -1.42 18.59 -34.75
C GLN A 634 -2.11 19.32 -33.58
N ASP A 635 -3.45 19.36 -33.54
CA ASP A 635 -4.23 19.91 -32.41
C ASP A 635 -3.88 19.21 -31.09
N VAL A 636 -3.74 17.88 -31.10
CA VAL A 636 -3.39 17.08 -29.92
C VAL A 636 -1.98 17.39 -29.45
N GLU A 637 -1.01 17.48 -30.37
CA GLU A 637 0.36 17.85 -30.03
C GLU A 637 0.46 19.29 -29.51
N ASP A 638 -0.32 20.23 -30.04
CA ASP A 638 -0.35 21.60 -29.54
C ASP A 638 -1.01 21.70 -28.16
N ARG A 639 -2.10 20.96 -27.90
CA ARG A 639 -2.69 20.83 -26.55
C ARG A 639 -1.70 20.21 -25.56
N LYS A 640 -0.97 19.19 -25.97
CA LYS A 640 0.07 18.56 -25.15
C LYS A 640 1.18 19.57 -24.80
N ARG A 641 1.63 20.39 -25.76
CA ARG A 641 2.59 21.48 -25.50
C ARG A 641 2.03 22.53 -24.55
N GLN A 642 0.77 22.92 -24.70
CA GLN A 642 0.10 23.86 -23.79
C GLN A 642 0.00 23.30 -22.37
N LEU A 643 -0.42 22.05 -22.21
CA LEU A 643 -0.49 21.38 -20.90
C LEU A 643 0.91 21.26 -20.27
N GLN A 644 1.94 20.91 -21.06
CA GLN A 644 3.32 20.87 -20.58
C GLN A 644 3.82 22.25 -20.13
N LYS A 645 3.44 23.32 -20.84
CA LYS A 645 3.76 24.69 -20.43
C LYS A 645 3.06 25.04 -19.11
N MET A 646 1.75 24.78 -19.00
CA MET A 646 0.99 25.03 -17.78
C MET A 646 1.57 24.28 -16.57
N VAL A 647 2.01 23.04 -16.76
CA VAL A 647 2.70 22.28 -15.69
C VAL A 647 3.98 22.98 -15.25
N ARG A 648 4.82 23.44 -16.20
CA ARG A 648 6.05 24.16 -15.85
C ARG A 648 5.77 25.48 -15.13
N ASP A 649 4.78 26.24 -15.59
CA ASP A 649 4.40 27.51 -14.98
C ASP A 649 3.93 27.28 -13.53
N LEU A 650 3.08 26.26 -13.29
CA LEU A 650 2.65 25.87 -11.94
C LEU A 650 3.80 25.34 -11.07
N GLU A 651 4.75 24.61 -11.64
CA GLU A 651 5.97 24.17 -10.94
C GLU A 651 6.82 25.36 -10.50
N THR A 652 6.95 26.40 -11.35
CA THR A 652 7.67 27.62 -10.99
C THR A 652 6.96 28.42 -9.90
N GLU A 653 5.64 28.59 -10.00
CA GLU A 653 4.84 29.26 -8.96
C GLU A 653 4.94 28.54 -7.61
N LEU A 654 4.91 27.20 -7.61
CA LEU A 654 5.06 26.40 -6.41
C LEU A 654 6.45 26.56 -5.77
N GLU A 655 7.51 26.60 -6.56
CA GLU A 655 8.87 26.83 -6.04
C GLU A 655 9.05 28.27 -5.50
N GLU A 656 8.41 29.26 -6.13
CA GLU A 656 8.36 30.63 -5.60
C GLU A 656 7.59 30.70 -4.27
N GLU A 657 6.42 30.06 -4.16
CA GLU A 657 5.65 30.00 -2.92
C GLU A 657 6.45 29.33 -1.80
N LYS A 658 7.13 28.21 -2.08
CA LYS A 658 8.01 27.54 -1.11
C LYS A 658 9.14 28.45 -0.63
N ARG A 659 9.79 29.18 -1.53
CA ARG A 659 10.86 30.14 -1.18
C ARG A 659 10.32 31.27 -0.32
N GLN A 660 9.18 31.86 -0.69
CA GLN A 660 8.54 32.93 0.08
C GLN A 660 8.12 32.44 1.47
N ARG A 661 7.52 31.26 1.58
CA ARG A 661 7.13 30.64 2.85
C ARG A 661 8.33 30.36 3.74
N ALA A 662 9.43 29.84 3.18
CA ALA A 662 10.66 29.61 3.93
C ALA A 662 11.27 30.93 4.45
N ALA A 663 11.26 31.99 3.64
CA ALA A 663 11.71 33.32 4.05
C ALA A 663 10.83 33.91 5.17
N ALA A 664 9.50 33.81 5.03
CA ALA A 664 8.54 34.25 6.05
C ALA A 664 8.72 33.48 7.36
N GLU A 665 8.93 32.17 7.30
CA GLU A 665 9.18 31.35 8.49
C GLU A 665 10.51 31.71 9.18
N LYS A 666 11.57 31.99 8.42
CA LYS A 666 12.85 32.47 8.95
C LYS A 666 12.69 33.81 9.67
N ASN A 667 11.94 34.75 9.08
CA ASN A 667 11.68 36.05 9.69
C ASN A 667 10.81 35.94 10.94
N ARG A 668 9.78 35.08 10.93
CA ARG A 668 8.95 34.79 12.11
C ARG A 668 9.80 34.24 13.26
N LYS A 669 10.64 33.23 13.00
CA LYS A 669 11.53 32.65 14.02
C LYS A 669 12.50 33.68 14.61
N ARG A 670 13.04 34.57 13.78
CA ARG A 670 13.87 35.70 14.27
C ARG A 670 13.07 36.62 15.19
N ALA A 671 11.90 37.08 14.76
CA ALA A 671 11.04 37.94 15.58
C ALA A 671 10.63 37.27 16.90
N GLU A 672 10.27 35.99 16.87
CA GLU A 672 9.97 35.19 18.07
C GLU A 672 11.17 35.11 19.01
N SER A 673 12.37 34.83 18.49
CA SER A 673 13.58 34.80 19.31
C SER A 673 13.89 36.16 19.96
N SER A 674 13.69 37.26 19.23
CA SER A 674 13.87 38.62 19.76
C SER A 674 12.81 38.96 20.81
N SER A 675 11.56 38.55 20.62
CA SER A 675 10.47 38.73 21.60
C SER A 675 10.81 38.01 22.90
N VAL A 676 11.23 36.74 22.82
CA VAL A 676 11.59 35.93 23.99
C VAL A 676 12.77 36.55 24.75
N GLU A 677 13.79 37.05 24.05
CA GLU A 677 14.92 37.71 24.72
C GLU A 677 14.51 39.04 25.38
N LEU A 678 13.63 39.83 24.74
CA LEU A 678 13.08 41.05 25.34
C LEU A 678 12.22 40.75 26.56
N GLU A 679 11.40 39.70 26.53
CA GLU A 679 10.63 39.22 27.67
C GLU A 679 11.56 38.82 28.82
N ARG A 680 12.66 38.11 28.53
CA ARG A 680 13.67 37.73 29.51
C ARG A 680 14.35 38.95 30.13
N GLN A 681 14.72 39.93 29.32
CA GLN A 681 15.31 41.19 29.80
C GLN A 681 14.35 41.99 30.67
N LEU A 682 13.07 42.04 30.29
CA LEU A 682 12.02 42.70 31.06
C LEU A 682 11.78 41.98 32.40
N GLU A 683 11.84 40.65 32.43
CA GLU A 683 11.75 39.89 33.67
C GLU A 683 12.93 40.18 34.60
N ILE A 684 14.16 40.24 34.07
CA ILE A 684 15.36 40.63 34.83
C ILE A 684 15.22 42.06 35.35
N ALA A 685 14.80 43.01 34.51
CA ALA A 685 14.61 44.41 34.91
C ALA A 685 13.55 44.55 36.01
N ASN A 686 12.45 43.79 35.93
CA ASN A 686 11.43 43.77 36.99
C ASN A 686 11.95 43.19 38.29
N ARG A 687 12.73 42.11 38.26
CA ARG A 687 13.39 41.56 39.46
C ARG A 687 14.34 42.58 40.10
N LEU A 688 15.15 43.26 39.29
CA LEU A 688 16.05 44.32 39.76
C LEU A 688 15.26 45.49 40.38
N LYS A 689 14.18 45.93 39.73
CA LYS A 689 13.26 46.95 40.27
C LYS A 689 12.69 46.53 41.63
N ASP A 690 12.24 45.28 41.78
CA ASP A 690 11.71 44.77 43.05
C ASP A 690 12.78 44.73 44.14
N ASP A 691 14.02 44.37 43.81
CA ASP A 691 15.14 44.38 44.75
C ASP A 691 15.54 45.81 45.14
N TYR A 692 15.57 46.75 44.20
CA TYR A 692 15.77 48.18 44.49
C TYR A 692 14.63 48.74 45.35
N ASN A 693 13.39 48.34 45.12
CA ASN A 693 12.25 48.72 45.97
C ASN A 693 12.38 48.17 47.40
N LYS A 694 12.86 46.92 47.56
CA LYS A 694 13.15 46.37 48.90
C LYS A 694 14.28 47.14 49.58
N GLN A 695 15.34 47.48 48.85
CA GLN A 695 16.45 48.29 49.38
C GLN A 695 15.96 49.68 49.79
N LEU A 696 15.16 50.34 48.96
CA LEU A 696 14.56 51.63 49.28
C LEU A 696 13.71 51.57 50.56
N LYS A 697 12.87 50.53 50.72
CA LYS A 697 12.09 50.32 51.94
C LYS A 697 12.99 50.11 53.17
N LYS A 698 14.09 49.37 53.04
CA LYS A 698 15.07 49.21 54.12
C LYS A 698 15.71 50.56 54.49
N VAL A 699 16.14 51.34 53.50
CA VAL A 699 16.72 52.67 53.74
C VAL A 699 15.70 53.59 54.40
N GLN A 700 14.45 53.62 53.92
CA GLN A 700 13.37 54.40 54.53
C GLN A 700 13.13 54.00 56.00
N LEU A 701 13.14 52.71 56.31
CA LEU A 701 13.02 52.23 57.69
C LEU A 701 14.22 52.70 58.53
N THR A 702 15.45 52.55 58.04
CA THR A 702 16.64 53.01 58.77
C THR A 702 16.63 54.52 59.00
N VAL A 703 16.17 55.32 58.03
CA VAL A 703 16.02 56.77 58.20
C VAL A 703 15.01 57.06 59.30
N LYS A 704 13.86 56.37 59.32
CA LYS A 704 12.84 56.54 60.36
C LYS A 704 13.37 56.15 61.75
N ASP A 705 14.11 55.04 61.85
CA ASP A 705 14.72 54.61 63.11
C ASP A 705 15.76 55.62 63.61
N THR A 706 16.57 56.19 62.71
CA THR A 706 17.54 57.25 63.07
C THR A 706 16.87 58.57 63.46
N GLN A 707 15.75 58.91 62.82
CA GLN A 707 14.95 60.09 63.20
C GLN A 707 14.38 59.92 64.61
N GLN A 708 13.82 58.73 64.91
CA GLN A 708 13.33 58.41 66.25
C GLN A 708 14.44 58.49 67.29
N ALA A 709 15.61 57.91 67.02
CA ALA A 709 16.76 58.00 67.91
C ALA A 709 17.26 59.44 68.13
N LEU A 710 17.17 60.29 67.10
CA LEU A 710 17.46 61.73 67.19
C LEU A 710 16.45 62.48 68.06
N GLU A 711 15.17 62.13 67.95
CA GLU A 711 14.09 62.67 68.80
C GLU A 711 14.29 62.26 70.26
N ASP A 712 14.61 60.99 70.53
CA ASP A 712 14.90 60.48 71.87
C ASP A 712 16.13 61.18 72.49
N LEU A 713 17.19 61.39 71.69
CA LEU A 713 18.38 62.16 72.10
C LEU A 713 18.07 63.63 72.37
N ARG A 714 17.22 64.26 71.54
CA ARG A 714 16.75 65.63 71.77
C ARG A 714 15.95 65.73 73.06
N GLN A 715 15.06 64.78 73.32
CA GLN A 715 14.29 64.72 74.56
C GLN A 715 15.21 64.56 75.78
N SER A 716 16.19 63.65 75.72
CA SER A 716 17.20 63.48 76.79
C SER A 716 18.05 64.74 76.99
N LYS A 717 18.40 65.45 75.90
CA LYS A 717 19.08 66.75 75.97
C LYS A 717 18.21 67.81 76.66
N ASP A 718 16.92 67.85 76.36
CA ASP A 718 16.00 68.82 76.97
C ASP A 718 15.76 68.52 78.46
N GLU A 719 15.69 67.24 78.85
CA GLU A 719 15.64 66.81 80.25
C GLU A 719 16.91 67.21 81.01
N THR A 720 18.10 66.99 80.43
CA THR A 720 19.38 67.40 81.05
C THR A 720 19.53 68.91 81.13
N ASN A 721 19.09 69.66 80.11
CA ASN A 721 19.02 71.13 80.17
C ASN A 721 18.03 71.62 81.23
N GLY A 722 16.90 70.92 81.41
CA GLY A 722 15.96 71.16 82.49
C GLY A 722 16.62 71.01 83.86
N ALA A 723 17.33 69.89 84.08
CA ALA A 723 18.08 69.64 85.30
C ALA A 723 19.20 70.66 85.54
N LEU A 724 19.88 71.10 84.48
CA LEU A 724 20.89 72.16 84.56
C LEU A 724 20.27 73.50 84.99
N ARG A 725 19.13 73.89 84.42
CA ARG A 725 18.40 75.11 84.82
C ARG A 725 17.92 75.05 86.26
N GLU A 726 17.53 73.88 86.76
CA GLU A 726 17.21 73.70 88.18
C GLU A 726 18.45 73.82 89.08
N ALA A 727 19.59 73.27 88.66
CA ALA A 727 20.86 73.43 89.36
C ALA A 727 21.33 74.90 89.37
N GLU A 728 21.20 75.61 88.24
CA GLU A 728 21.49 77.05 88.14
C GLU A 728 20.58 77.88 89.05
N ARG A 729 19.29 77.54 89.17
CA ARG A 729 18.40 78.19 90.16
C ARG A 729 18.84 77.93 91.59
N ARG A 730 19.31 76.72 91.92
CA ARG A 730 19.89 76.40 93.23
C ARG A 730 21.16 77.20 93.51
N ILE A 731 22.06 77.33 92.52
CA ILE A 731 23.27 78.14 92.65
C ILE A 731 22.91 79.61 92.88
N ARG A 732 21.97 80.19 92.10
CA ARG A 732 21.51 81.56 92.32
C ARG A 732 20.85 81.77 93.68
N ALA A 733 20.13 80.78 94.19
CA ALA A 733 19.58 80.83 95.54
C ALA A 733 20.69 80.84 96.62
N LEU A 734 21.72 80.00 96.44
CA LEU A 734 22.90 79.96 97.32
C LEU A 734 23.77 81.23 97.20
N ASP A 735 23.88 81.82 96.01
CA ASP A 735 24.59 83.08 95.79
C ASP A 735 23.84 84.26 96.43
N ALA A 736 22.51 84.29 96.34
CA ALA A 736 21.70 85.28 97.06
C ALA A 736 21.83 85.13 98.59
N GLU A 737 21.96 83.90 99.09
CA GLU A 737 22.22 83.62 100.50
C GLU A 737 23.64 84.06 100.93
N ASN A 738 24.65 83.85 100.08
CA ASN A 738 26.00 84.38 100.26
C ASN A 738 26.06 85.91 100.22
N GLN A 739 25.34 86.54 99.29
CA GLN A 739 25.25 88.01 99.23
C GLN A 739 24.61 88.56 100.51
N ARG A 740 23.56 87.92 101.02
CA ARG A 740 22.93 88.31 102.29
C ARG A 740 23.88 88.17 103.49
N LEU A 741 24.75 87.15 103.49
CA LEU A 741 25.80 86.97 104.51
C LEU A 741 26.95 88.00 104.36
N ASN A 742 27.27 88.42 103.13
CA ASN A 742 28.23 89.48 102.86
C ASN A 742 27.68 90.86 103.23
N GLU A 743 26.42 91.17 102.93
CA GLU A 743 25.74 92.40 103.36
C GLU A 743 25.72 92.52 104.90
N LEU A 744 25.50 91.41 105.61
CA LEU A 744 25.57 91.36 107.09
C LEU A 744 27.00 91.63 107.62
N ASN A 745 28.03 91.19 106.88
CA ASN A 745 29.43 91.48 107.19
C ASN A 745 29.79 92.94 106.90
N GLU A 746 29.32 93.49 105.77
CA GLU A 746 29.53 94.90 105.42
C GLU A 746 28.78 95.86 106.37
N GLU A 747 27.60 95.50 106.90
CA GLU A 747 26.91 96.27 107.94
C GLU A 747 27.74 96.36 109.25
N LEU A 748 28.42 95.28 109.64
CA LEU A 748 29.32 95.24 110.81
C LEU A 748 30.63 96.02 110.59
N TYR A 749 31.16 96.06 109.35
CA TYR A 749 32.30 96.91 108.99
C TYR A 749 31.91 98.39 108.78
N ALA A 750 30.68 98.68 108.36
CA ALA A 750 30.14 100.03 108.14
C ALA A 750 29.80 100.76 109.44
N GLN A 751 29.36 100.07 110.50
CA GLN A 751 29.20 100.67 111.84
C GLN A 751 30.54 101.08 112.48
N LYS A 752 31.64 100.42 112.10
CA LYS A 752 33.00 100.73 112.58
C LYS A 752 33.65 101.90 111.83
N ARG A 753 33.33 102.09 110.54
CA ARG A 753 33.88 103.17 109.70
C ARG A 753 33.05 104.47 109.71
N LYS A 754 31.76 104.43 110.06
CA LYS A 754 30.90 105.62 110.19
C LYS A 754 31.17 106.49 111.43
N LEU A 755 31.99 106.03 112.40
CA LEU A 755 32.40 106.83 113.58
C LEU A 755 33.77 107.53 113.43
N GLU A 756 34.52 107.27 112.35
CA GLU A 756 35.92 107.76 112.23
C GLU A 756 36.16 108.78 111.11
N GLN A 757 35.19 109.07 110.24
CA GLN A 757 35.38 110.07 109.18
C GLN A 757 34.07 110.65 108.61
N GLU A 758 33.21 111.13 109.52
CA GLU A 758 32.38 112.34 109.33
C GLU A 758 33.26 113.61 109.37
N ARG A 759 34.47 113.53 108.81
CA ARG A 759 35.50 114.57 108.85
C ARG A 759 36.10 114.69 107.45
N ASP A 760 35.53 115.59 106.65
CA ASP A 760 36.00 116.02 105.32
C ASP A 760 35.27 115.27 104.17
N GLU A 761 33.95 115.36 104.07
CA GLU A 761 33.23 116.41 103.33
C GLU A 761 33.92 116.88 102.02
N LEU A 762 33.29 116.49 100.89
CA LEU A 762 32.90 117.35 99.75
C LEU A 762 34.08 117.89 98.89
N GLU A 763 34.06 117.92 97.55
CA GLU A 763 33.04 118.32 96.56
C GLU A 763 33.68 118.12 95.15
N ALA A 764 33.02 117.49 94.17
CA ALA A 764 32.26 118.10 93.05
C ALA A 764 33.14 118.74 91.94
N LEU A 765 32.91 118.55 90.63
CA LEU A 765 31.79 119.10 89.86
C LEU A 765 31.82 118.67 88.36
N LYS A 766 30.71 119.02 87.70
CA LYS A 766 30.23 118.75 86.33
C LYS A 766 30.53 119.91 85.33
N THR A 767 30.20 119.66 84.05
CA THR A 767 29.96 120.57 82.87
C THR A 767 31.18 120.85 81.95
N ARG A 768 31.16 121.12 80.63
CA ARG A 768 30.22 121.49 79.51
C ARG A 768 31.06 121.35 78.18
N GLY A 769 30.59 120.98 76.96
CA GLY A 769 29.92 121.82 75.93
C GLY A 769 30.57 121.79 74.50
N SER A 770 29.75 121.53 73.45
CA SER A 770 29.66 122.10 72.06
C SER A 770 30.86 122.28 71.09
N SER A 771 30.77 121.73 69.86
CA SER A 771 30.65 122.45 68.54
C SER A 771 31.39 121.80 67.32
N LEU A 772 30.77 122.00 66.13
CA LEU A 772 31.03 121.58 64.74
C LEU A 772 32.42 121.87 64.09
N THR A 773 32.73 121.10 63.02
CA THR A 773 33.13 121.53 61.64
C THR A 773 32.95 120.31 60.70
N GLY A 774 32.55 120.37 59.41
CA GLY A 774 33.04 121.16 58.28
C GLY A 774 33.44 120.27 57.07
N ASP A 775 33.72 118.98 57.27
CA ASP A 775 34.35 118.09 56.26
C ASP A 775 33.41 117.10 55.53
N GLU A 776 32.11 117.08 55.85
CA GLU A 776 31.18 116.07 55.30
C GLU A 776 30.51 116.48 53.98
N LYS A 777 30.63 117.75 53.55
CA LYS A 777 29.93 118.26 52.36
C LYS A 777 30.65 117.94 51.03
N ALA A 778 31.98 117.83 51.02
CA ALA A 778 32.76 117.54 49.81
C ALA A 778 32.84 116.03 49.47
N ARG A 779 32.57 115.14 50.43
CA ARG A 779 32.51 113.67 50.20
C ARG A 779 31.18 113.20 49.62
N LEU A 780 30.11 113.96 49.83
CA LEU A 780 28.77 113.58 49.36
C LEU A 780 28.52 114.04 47.91
N GLU A 781 29.16 115.10 47.44
CA GLU A 781 29.04 115.57 46.04
C GLU A 781 29.81 114.69 45.03
N SER A 782 30.92 114.05 45.45
CA SER A 782 31.66 113.07 44.61
C SER A 782 31.01 111.68 44.56
N ARG A 783 30.20 111.33 45.57
CA ARG A 783 29.50 110.03 45.63
C ARG A 783 28.20 110.03 44.83
N ILE A 784 27.65 111.20 44.52
CA ILE A 784 26.42 111.33 43.72
C ILE A 784 26.71 111.17 42.23
N ALA A 785 27.82 111.72 41.73
CA ALA A 785 28.21 111.58 40.32
C ALA A 785 28.55 110.13 39.92
N GLU A 786 29.23 109.36 40.78
CA GLU A 786 29.51 107.93 40.53
C GLU A 786 28.23 107.07 40.52
N LEU A 787 27.22 107.45 41.32
CA LEU A 787 25.94 106.72 41.39
C LEU A 787 24.98 107.10 40.24
N GLU A 788 25.21 108.23 39.57
CA GLU A 788 24.47 108.65 38.37
C GLU A 788 24.99 107.92 37.12
N ASP A 789 26.30 107.72 36.98
CA ASP A 789 26.91 106.95 35.88
C ASP A 789 26.62 105.43 35.99
N GLU A 790 26.64 104.84 37.20
CA GLU A 790 26.25 103.43 37.42
C GLU A 790 24.75 103.19 37.15
N LEU A 791 23.90 104.21 37.30
CA LEU A 791 22.46 104.11 37.03
C LEU A 791 22.13 104.13 35.53
N GLU A 792 22.88 104.89 34.72
CA GLU A 792 22.74 104.90 33.25
C GLU A 792 23.27 103.61 32.59
N GLU A 793 24.35 103.02 33.11
CA GLU A 793 24.86 101.72 32.64
C GLU A 793 23.90 100.55 32.96
N GLU A 794 23.28 100.54 34.15
CA GLU A 794 22.27 99.55 34.51
C GLU A 794 20.96 99.70 33.70
N GLN A 795 20.57 100.94 33.34
CA GLN A 795 19.40 101.16 32.47
C GLN A 795 19.62 100.63 31.05
N THR A 796 20.81 100.82 30.46
CA THR A 796 21.12 100.27 29.13
C THR A 796 21.26 98.74 29.13
N GLN A 797 21.73 98.12 30.22
CA GLN A 797 21.72 96.66 30.36
C GLN A 797 20.31 96.09 30.49
N VAL A 798 19.40 96.77 31.21
CA VAL A 798 18.00 96.35 31.34
C VAL A 798 17.28 96.40 29.98
N GLU A 799 17.50 97.43 29.15
CA GLU A 799 16.93 97.49 27.80
C GLU A 799 17.45 96.36 26.89
N GLN A 800 18.74 96.04 26.94
CA GLN A 800 19.31 94.93 26.18
C GLN A 800 18.80 93.56 26.63
N ILE A 801 18.56 93.37 27.93
CA ILE A 801 17.96 92.13 28.47
C ILE A 801 16.48 92.04 28.09
N GLN A 802 15.74 93.15 28.09
CA GLN A 802 14.33 93.17 27.66
C GLN A 802 14.18 92.86 26.17
N ASP A 803 15.09 93.32 25.31
CA ASP A 803 15.06 93.00 23.88
C ASP A 803 15.44 91.53 23.61
N ARG A 804 16.36 90.95 24.38
CA ARG A 804 16.64 89.50 24.32
C ARG A 804 15.46 88.68 24.83
N PHE A 805 14.82 89.12 25.92
CA PHE A 805 13.64 88.47 26.47
C PHE A 805 12.47 88.47 25.48
N ARG A 806 12.20 89.61 24.80
CA ARG A 806 11.16 89.69 23.76
C ARG A 806 11.43 88.72 22.60
N ARG A 807 12.68 88.63 22.11
CA ARG A 807 13.03 87.68 21.03
C ARG A 807 12.88 86.22 21.47
N CYS A 808 13.31 85.88 22.68
CA CYS A 808 13.12 84.54 23.23
C CYS A 808 11.63 84.23 23.42
N GLN A 809 10.81 85.20 23.82
CA GLN A 809 9.37 85.03 23.97
C GLN A 809 8.68 84.79 22.63
N THR A 810 9.02 85.55 21.57
CA THR A 810 8.47 85.31 20.22
C THR A 810 8.89 83.95 19.65
N GLN A 811 10.13 83.50 19.93
CA GLN A 811 10.58 82.16 19.55
C GLN A 811 9.85 81.06 20.30
N LEU A 812 9.55 81.26 21.59
CA LEU A 812 8.82 80.30 22.41
C LEU A 812 7.36 80.17 21.95
N GLU A 813 6.71 81.27 21.58
CA GLU A 813 5.36 81.28 21.00
C GLU A 813 5.31 80.58 19.63
N SER A 814 6.32 80.80 18.76
CA SER A 814 6.45 80.09 17.47
C SER A 814 6.61 78.58 17.65
N LEU A 815 7.56 78.16 18.51
CA LEU A 815 7.81 76.74 18.79
C LEU A 815 6.61 76.06 19.47
N THR A 816 5.84 76.79 20.28
CA THR A 816 4.62 76.27 20.90
C THR A 816 3.52 76.05 19.86
N SER A 817 3.38 76.96 18.89
CA SER A 817 2.46 76.80 17.77
C SER A 817 2.84 75.63 16.86
N GLU A 818 4.12 75.49 16.49
CA GLU A 818 4.64 74.36 15.70
C GLU A 818 4.45 73.02 16.42
N LEU A 819 4.73 72.96 17.73
CA LEU A 819 4.49 71.77 18.55
C LEU A 819 3.01 71.39 18.61
N SER A 820 2.10 72.37 18.65
CA SER A 820 0.66 72.12 18.61
C SER A 820 0.21 71.54 17.27
N ALA A 821 0.73 72.07 16.16
CA ALA A 821 0.44 71.60 14.80
C ALA A 821 0.94 70.17 14.58
N GLU A 822 2.17 69.87 15.01
CA GLU A 822 2.75 68.51 14.95
C GLU A 822 1.98 67.49 15.78
N ARG A 823 1.48 67.88 16.97
CA ARG A 823 0.63 66.99 17.78
C ARG A 823 -0.67 66.62 17.07
N THR A 824 -1.32 67.56 16.39
CA THR A 824 -2.53 67.27 15.60
C THR A 824 -2.23 66.42 14.36
N LEU A 825 -1.12 66.66 13.67
CA LEU A 825 -0.71 65.85 12.52
C LEU A 825 -0.38 64.41 12.94
N SER A 826 0.36 64.24 14.04
CA SER A 826 0.69 62.95 14.62
C SER A 826 -0.56 62.17 15.05
N GLN A 827 -1.54 62.82 15.70
CA GLN A 827 -2.82 62.17 16.04
C GLN A 827 -3.59 61.70 14.80
N LYS A 828 -3.63 62.50 13.73
CA LYS A 828 -4.29 62.12 12.48
C LYS A 828 -3.59 60.92 11.82
N LEU A 829 -2.26 60.92 11.77
CA LEU A 829 -1.48 59.80 11.24
C LEU A 829 -1.66 58.52 12.07
N GLU A 830 -1.80 58.63 13.39
CA GLU A 830 -2.08 57.48 14.27
C GLU A 830 -3.48 56.89 13.99
N MET A 831 -4.48 57.73 13.73
CA MET A 831 -5.82 57.29 13.35
C MET A 831 -5.85 56.61 11.97
N ASP A 832 -5.18 57.19 10.97
CA ASP A 832 -5.09 56.62 9.63
C ASP A 832 -4.34 55.28 9.64
N LYS A 833 -3.25 55.19 10.42
CA LYS A 833 -2.52 53.93 10.67
C LYS A 833 -3.43 52.87 11.30
N GLN A 834 -4.19 53.21 12.33
CA GLN A 834 -5.12 52.26 12.96
C GLN A 834 -6.22 51.78 12.00
N SER A 835 -6.68 52.65 11.10
CA SER A 835 -7.65 52.29 10.06
C SER A 835 -7.04 51.30 9.05
N VAL A 836 -5.85 51.58 8.55
CA VAL A 836 -5.11 50.70 7.62
C VAL A 836 -4.78 49.36 8.28
N ASP A 837 -4.41 49.34 9.56
CA ASP A 837 -4.14 48.11 10.30
C ASP A 837 -5.40 47.24 10.47
N ARG A 838 -6.59 47.82 10.59
CA ARG A 838 -7.86 47.06 10.63
C ARG A 838 -8.16 46.43 9.28
N ILE A 839 -8.08 47.21 8.20
CA ILE A 839 -8.30 46.72 6.82
C ILE A 839 -7.31 45.60 6.48
N ASN A 840 -6.03 45.77 6.85
CA ASN A 840 -5.02 44.74 6.63
C ASN A 840 -5.30 43.45 7.41
N ARG A 841 -5.86 43.52 8.62
CA ARG A 841 -6.27 42.31 9.38
C ARG A 841 -7.44 41.60 8.73
N GLU A 842 -8.45 42.35 8.28
CA GLU A 842 -9.61 41.79 7.59
C GLU A 842 -9.21 41.12 6.26
N LEU A 843 -8.34 41.76 5.47
CA LEU A 843 -7.82 41.18 4.24
C LEU A 843 -6.97 39.93 4.49
N ARG A 844 -6.13 39.93 5.54
CA ARG A 844 -5.35 38.73 5.94
C ARG A 844 -6.27 37.57 6.34
N SER A 845 -7.29 37.84 7.15
CA SER A 845 -8.29 36.82 7.52
C SER A 845 -9.03 36.28 6.30
N LYS A 846 -9.35 37.14 5.32
CA LYS A 846 -10.02 36.72 4.09
C LYS A 846 -9.14 35.88 3.19
N ILE A 847 -7.86 36.21 3.09
CA ILE A 847 -6.86 35.42 2.38
C ILE A 847 -6.73 34.04 3.04
N GLU A 848 -6.62 33.97 4.37
CA GLU A 848 -6.53 32.70 5.10
C GLU A 848 -7.78 31.82 4.94
N GLU A 849 -8.99 32.39 4.95
CA GLU A 849 -10.23 31.67 4.63
C GLU A 849 -10.25 31.14 3.18
N LEU A 850 -9.77 31.93 2.21
CA LEU A 850 -9.72 31.51 0.80
C LEU A 850 -8.64 30.44 0.57
N GLU A 851 -7.49 30.54 1.23
CA GLU A 851 -6.42 29.55 1.18
C GLU A 851 -6.84 28.22 1.81
N THR A 852 -7.49 28.25 2.97
CA THR A 852 -7.99 27.03 3.64
C THR A 852 -9.11 26.34 2.84
N THR A 853 -10.03 27.11 2.25
CA THR A 853 -11.07 26.56 1.37
C THR A 853 -10.51 26.02 0.05
N SER A 854 -9.48 26.65 -0.51
CA SER A 854 -8.76 26.14 -1.69
C SER A 854 -7.99 24.85 -1.36
N GLN A 855 -7.22 24.83 -0.28
CA GLN A 855 -6.45 23.66 0.15
C GLN A 855 -7.34 22.46 0.47
N THR A 856 -8.50 22.67 1.09
CA THR A 856 -9.46 21.58 1.39
C THR A 856 -10.07 21.00 0.12
N ARG A 857 -10.40 21.82 -0.88
CA ARG A 857 -10.86 21.33 -2.21
C ARG A 857 -9.76 20.58 -2.94
N SER A 858 -8.53 21.11 -2.96
CA SER A 858 -7.39 20.46 -3.61
C SER A 858 -7.06 19.12 -2.95
N ARG A 859 -7.06 19.03 -1.61
CA ARG A 859 -6.89 17.76 -0.89
C ARG A 859 -8.00 16.75 -1.21
N ALA A 860 -9.25 17.18 -1.25
CA ALA A 860 -10.37 16.29 -1.61
C ALA A 860 -10.24 15.78 -3.05
N LEU A 861 -9.81 16.63 -3.99
CA LEU A 861 -9.57 16.25 -5.37
C LEU A 861 -8.39 15.27 -5.49
N ILE A 862 -7.29 15.53 -4.78
CA ILE A 862 -6.10 14.66 -4.74
C ILE A 862 -6.49 13.28 -4.19
N THR A 863 -7.19 13.19 -3.06
CA THR A 863 -7.63 11.91 -2.50
C THR A 863 -8.57 11.15 -3.44
N SER A 864 -9.45 11.86 -4.17
CA SER A 864 -10.29 11.24 -5.20
C SER A 864 -9.49 10.71 -6.39
N LEU A 865 -8.45 11.43 -6.81
CA LEU A 865 -7.57 11.02 -7.91
C LEU A 865 -6.65 9.87 -7.48
N GLU A 866 -6.11 9.89 -6.28
CA GLU A 866 -5.30 8.81 -5.69
C GLU A 866 -6.12 7.52 -5.57
N SER A 867 -7.37 7.58 -5.09
CA SER A 867 -8.26 6.42 -5.06
C SER A 867 -8.53 5.88 -6.46
N LYS A 868 -8.65 6.76 -7.47
CA LYS A 868 -8.89 6.36 -8.85
C LYS A 868 -7.63 5.76 -9.49
N ILE A 869 -6.46 6.31 -9.22
CA ILE A 869 -5.16 5.76 -9.62
C ILE A 869 -4.99 4.36 -9.04
N ASN A 870 -5.20 4.18 -7.74
CA ASN A 870 -5.12 2.87 -7.10
C ASN A 870 -6.09 1.84 -7.74
N SER A 871 -7.33 2.24 -8.03
CA SER A 871 -8.29 1.36 -8.72
C SER A 871 -7.87 0.99 -10.15
N LEU A 872 -7.22 1.92 -10.86
CA LEU A 872 -6.72 1.69 -12.22
C LEU A 872 -5.47 0.83 -12.20
N GLU A 873 -4.60 0.98 -11.20
CA GLU A 873 -3.42 0.14 -10.99
C GLU A 873 -3.82 -1.30 -10.65
N GLU A 874 -4.82 -1.48 -9.78
CA GLU A 874 -5.36 -2.80 -9.44
C GLU A 874 -6.02 -3.47 -10.66
N SER A 875 -6.79 -2.71 -11.46
CA SER A 875 -7.35 -3.18 -12.72
C SER A 875 -6.28 -3.53 -13.75
N LEU A 876 -5.19 -2.76 -13.83
CA LEU A 876 -4.07 -3.03 -14.74
C LEU A 876 -3.30 -4.30 -14.33
N ALA A 877 -3.12 -4.51 -13.02
CA ALA A 877 -2.52 -5.73 -12.49
C ALA A 877 -3.37 -6.96 -12.83
N LEU A 878 -4.69 -6.88 -12.64
CA LEU A 878 -5.63 -7.94 -13.02
C LEU A 878 -5.57 -8.24 -14.52
N GLU A 879 -5.64 -7.21 -15.38
CA GLU A 879 -5.56 -7.36 -16.84
C GLU A 879 -4.22 -8.00 -17.28
N THR A 880 -3.13 -7.67 -16.60
CA THR A 880 -1.81 -8.27 -16.85
C THR A 880 -1.80 -9.76 -16.51
N THR A 881 -2.44 -10.16 -15.41
CA THR A 881 -2.57 -11.58 -15.05
C THR A 881 -3.49 -12.35 -16.01
N GLU A 882 -4.59 -11.74 -16.45
CA GLU A 882 -5.51 -12.33 -17.43
C GLU A 882 -4.85 -12.49 -18.81
N CYS A 883 -4.09 -11.50 -19.26
CA CYS A 883 -3.31 -11.56 -20.50
C CYS A 883 -2.28 -12.71 -20.48
N ASN A 884 -1.61 -12.90 -19.34
CA ASN A 884 -0.67 -14.02 -19.14
C ASN A 884 -1.38 -15.38 -19.15
N ASN A 885 -2.57 -15.48 -18.56
CA ASN A 885 -3.38 -16.69 -18.60
C ASN A 885 -3.89 -16.99 -20.01
N ALA A 886 -4.37 -15.97 -20.75
CA ALA A 886 -4.79 -16.08 -22.14
C ALA A 886 -3.63 -16.50 -23.07
N HIS A 887 -2.41 -16.00 -22.82
CA HIS A 887 -1.21 -16.46 -23.53
C HIS A 887 -0.92 -17.95 -23.29
N ARG A 888 -1.07 -18.43 -22.06
CA ARG A 888 -0.89 -19.85 -21.72
C ARG A 888 -1.96 -20.73 -22.38
N THR A 889 -3.22 -20.28 -22.43
CA THR A 889 -4.29 -21.02 -23.11
C THR A 889 -4.10 -21.03 -24.61
N ASN A 890 -3.68 -19.91 -25.22
CA ASN A 890 -3.37 -19.87 -26.66
C ASN A 890 -2.24 -20.83 -27.02
N ARG A 891 -1.14 -20.87 -26.25
CA ARG A 891 -0.07 -21.85 -26.51
C ARG A 891 -0.55 -23.30 -26.45
N ARG A 892 -1.50 -23.62 -25.56
CA ARG A 892 -2.12 -24.96 -25.50
C ARG A 892 -3.01 -25.23 -26.72
N LEU A 893 -3.77 -24.23 -27.17
CA LEU A 893 -4.62 -24.35 -28.35
C LEU A 893 -3.78 -24.46 -29.63
N GLU A 894 -2.72 -23.68 -29.78
CA GLU A 894 -1.76 -23.76 -30.88
C GLU A 894 -1.11 -25.14 -30.95
N LYS A 895 -0.72 -25.72 -29.81
CA LYS A 895 -0.20 -27.08 -29.76
C LYS A 895 -1.23 -28.12 -30.23
N LYS A 896 -2.48 -28.02 -29.76
CA LYS A 896 -3.57 -28.91 -30.23
C LYS A 896 -3.87 -28.74 -31.71
N LEU A 897 -3.78 -27.51 -32.24
CA LEU A 897 -3.98 -27.22 -33.65
C LEU A 897 -2.87 -27.82 -34.51
N ALA A 898 -1.61 -27.74 -34.05
CA ALA A 898 -0.48 -28.40 -34.70
C ALA A 898 -0.63 -29.93 -34.73
N GLU A 899 -1.07 -30.55 -33.62
CA GLU A 899 -1.38 -31.99 -33.57
C GLU A 899 -2.50 -32.38 -34.54
N ARG A 900 -3.55 -31.56 -34.68
CA ARG A 900 -4.63 -31.80 -35.65
C ARG A 900 -4.19 -31.61 -37.09
N ASN A 901 -3.35 -30.62 -37.37
CA ASN A 901 -2.79 -30.43 -38.70
C ASN A 901 -1.89 -31.60 -39.10
N ALA A 902 -1.10 -32.16 -38.17
CA ALA A 902 -0.31 -33.37 -38.44
C ALA A 902 -1.20 -34.58 -38.84
N VAL A 903 -2.36 -34.74 -38.17
CA VAL A 903 -3.34 -35.78 -38.55
C VAL A 903 -3.93 -35.53 -39.94
N VAL A 904 -4.22 -34.26 -40.28
CA VAL A 904 -4.70 -33.90 -41.62
C VAL A 904 -3.64 -34.18 -42.69
N ASP A 905 -2.38 -33.85 -42.42
CA ASP A 905 -1.27 -34.13 -43.35
C ASP A 905 -1.08 -35.64 -43.57
N ASP A 906 -1.23 -36.47 -42.53
CA ASP A 906 -1.18 -37.93 -42.65
C ASP A 906 -2.38 -38.51 -43.42
N LEU A 907 -3.59 -37.97 -43.21
CA LEU A 907 -4.77 -38.34 -44.01
C LEU A 907 -4.59 -37.93 -45.48
N GLN A 908 -4.00 -36.76 -45.74
CA GLN A 908 -3.72 -36.29 -47.09
C GLN A 908 -2.73 -37.22 -47.80
N ARG A 909 -1.69 -37.67 -47.11
CA ARG A 909 -0.74 -38.69 -47.63
C ARG A 909 -1.44 -40.02 -47.94
N GLN A 910 -2.40 -40.45 -47.12
CA GLN A 910 -3.19 -41.66 -47.40
C GLN A 910 -4.05 -41.48 -48.65
N VAL A 911 -4.70 -40.32 -48.82
CA VAL A 911 -5.47 -39.98 -50.02
C VAL A 911 -4.60 -40.01 -51.27
N ASP A 912 -3.40 -39.46 -51.23
CA ASP A 912 -2.49 -39.46 -52.38
C ASP A 912 -1.97 -40.87 -52.70
N ASN A 913 -1.71 -41.72 -51.69
CA ASN A 913 -1.42 -43.14 -51.91
C ASN A 913 -2.57 -43.88 -52.61
N PHE A 914 -3.83 -43.63 -52.21
CA PHE A 914 -5.00 -44.22 -52.86
C PHE A 914 -5.18 -43.73 -54.30
N LYS A 915 -4.87 -42.45 -54.59
CA LYS A 915 -4.87 -41.95 -55.97
C LYS A 915 -3.83 -42.66 -56.84
N ASP A 916 -2.61 -42.83 -56.34
CA ASP A 916 -1.57 -43.57 -57.07
C ASP A 916 -1.97 -45.03 -57.34
N GLU A 917 -2.69 -45.66 -56.42
CA GLU A 917 -3.21 -47.02 -56.58
C GLU A 917 -4.36 -47.08 -57.60
N ILE A 918 -5.27 -46.11 -57.57
CA ILE A 918 -6.33 -45.93 -58.58
C ILE A 918 -5.72 -45.70 -59.97
N ASP A 919 -4.66 -44.89 -60.09
CA ASP A 919 -4.00 -44.63 -61.37
C ASP A 919 -3.29 -45.87 -61.93
N LYS A 920 -2.70 -46.70 -61.06
CA LYS A 920 -2.15 -48.02 -61.43
C LYS A 920 -3.24 -48.99 -61.90
N LEU A 921 -4.39 -49.01 -61.25
CA LEU A 921 -5.53 -49.83 -61.65
C LEU A 921 -6.13 -49.34 -62.98
N ASN A 922 -6.25 -48.02 -63.16
CA ASN A 922 -6.74 -47.41 -64.39
C ASN A 922 -5.80 -47.67 -65.57
N THR A 923 -4.48 -47.63 -65.36
CA THR A 923 -3.50 -47.99 -66.40
C THR A 923 -3.60 -49.47 -66.75
N ARG A 924 -3.72 -50.38 -65.77
CA ARG A 924 -3.99 -51.81 -66.03
C ARG A 924 -5.28 -52.04 -66.81
N TYR A 925 -6.37 -51.37 -66.43
CA TYR A 925 -7.65 -51.46 -67.12
C TYR A 925 -7.53 -51.03 -68.59
N ARG A 926 -6.80 -49.93 -68.87
CA ARG A 926 -6.53 -49.50 -70.25
C ARG A 926 -5.72 -50.52 -71.04
N THR A 927 -4.72 -51.16 -70.42
CA THR A 927 -3.92 -52.20 -71.08
C THR A 927 -4.77 -53.44 -71.40
N LEU A 928 -5.53 -53.94 -70.43
CA LEU A 928 -6.44 -55.08 -70.63
C LEU A 928 -7.50 -54.79 -71.69
N ARG A 929 -7.98 -53.55 -71.76
CA ARG A 929 -8.93 -53.15 -72.80
C ARG A 929 -8.30 -53.16 -74.19
N ARG A 930 -7.06 -52.69 -74.34
CA ARG A 930 -6.32 -52.81 -75.60
C ARG A 930 -6.10 -54.28 -76.00
N GLU A 931 -5.72 -55.14 -75.06
CA GLU A 931 -5.57 -56.58 -75.32
C GLU A 931 -6.90 -57.22 -75.76
N PHE A 932 -8.03 -56.79 -75.18
CA PHE A 932 -9.35 -57.26 -75.58
C PHE A 932 -9.72 -56.78 -76.99
N ASP A 933 -9.44 -55.52 -77.32
CA ASP A 933 -9.68 -54.96 -78.65
C ASP A 933 -8.80 -55.65 -79.71
N GLU A 934 -7.52 -55.91 -79.41
CA GLU A 934 -6.58 -56.67 -80.27
C GLU A 934 -7.07 -58.12 -80.50
N ARG A 935 -7.52 -58.82 -79.44
CA ARG A 935 -8.14 -60.15 -79.57
C ARG A 935 -9.44 -60.11 -80.38
N GLY A 936 -10.20 -59.03 -80.26
CA GLY A 936 -11.37 -58.75 -81.08
C GLY A 936 -11.01 -58.65 -82.56
N GLU A 937 -9.98 -57.87 -82.88
CA GLU A 937 -9.46 -57.70 -84.24
C GLU A 937 -8.93 -59.03 -84.81
N GLU A 938 -8.13 -59.79 -84.06
CA GLU A 938 -7.66 -61.13 -84.45
C GLU A 938 -8.85 -62.06 -84.78
N ASN A 939 -9.88 -62.07 -83.95
CA ASN A 939 -11.07 -62.89 -84.18
C ASN A 939 -11.84 -62.44 -85.44
N THR A 940 -11.92 -61.14 -85.71
CA THR A 940 -12.49 -60.64 -86.97
C THR A 940 -11.65 -61.06 -88.19
N GLN A 941 -10.31 -61.03 -88.08
CA GLN A 941 -9.40 -61.50 -89.12
C GLN A 941 -9.52 -63.01 -89.35
N HIS A 942 -9.66 -63.81 -88.29
CA HIS A 942 -9.93 -65.24 -88.42
C HIS A 942 -11.28 -65.49 -89.09
N ARG A 943 -12.34 -64.75 -88.72
CA ARG A 943 -13.66 -64.85 -89.37
C ARG A 943 -13.66 -64.43 -90.83
N THR A 944 -12.86 -63.44 -91.23
CA THR A 944 -12.71 -63.07 -92.65
C THR A 944 -11.92 -64.13 -93.41
N LYS A 945 -10.87 -64.71 -92.79
CA LYS A 945 -10.09 -65.81 -93.37
C LYS A 945 -10.92 -67.08 -93.56
N VAL A 946 -11.74 -67.44 -92.58
CA VAL A 946 -12.71 -68.55 -92.68
C VAL A 946 -13.70 -68.29 -93.83
N ARG A 947 -14.27 -67.08 -93.93
CA ARG A 947 -15.16 -66.72 -95.05
C ARG A 947 -14.46 -66.80 -96.42
N SER A 948 -13.19 -66.41 -96.49
CA SER A 948 -12.39 -66.51 -97.72
C SER A 948 -12.10 -67.96 -98.10
N LEU A 949 -11.72 -68.79 -97.14
CA LEU A 949 -11.50 -70.22 -97.35
C LEU A 949 -12.81 -70.92 -97.73
N GLN A 950 -13.92 -70.54 -97.13
CA GLN A 950 -15.24 -71.05 -97.52
C GLN A 950 -15.56 -70.72 -98.98
N ARG A 951 -15.34 -69.48 -99.42
CA ARG A 951 -15.51 -69.12 -100.84
C ARG A 951 -14.60 -69.93 -101.77
N GLN A 952 -13.35 -70.20 -101.37
CA GLN A 952 -12.44 -71.04 -102.16
C GLN A 952 -12.92 -72.50 -102.22
N ILE A 953 -13.45 -73.03 -101.12
CA ILE A 953 -14.10 -74.35 -101.11
C ILE A 953 -15.29 -74.35 -102.05
N ASP A 954 -16.18 -73.36 -101.95
CA ASP A 954 -17.35 -73.24 -102.82
C ASP A 954 -16.96 -73.09 -104.30
N GLU A 955 -15.88 -72.36 -104.62
CA GLU A 955 -15.31 -72.25 -105.97
C GLU A 955 -14.72 -73.57 -106.48
N HIS A 956 -13.98 -74.28 -105.62
CA HIS A 956 -13.45 -75.60 -105.95
C HIS A 956 -14.55 -76.65 -106.09
N GLU A 957 -15.61 -76.58 -105.27
CA GLU A 957 -16.81 -77.40 -105.40
C GLU A 957 -17.53 -77.10 -106.71
N ALA A 958 -17.72 -75.82 -107.06
CA ALA A 958 -18.31 -75.44 -108.35
C ALA A 958 -17.45 -75.90 -109.54
N LEU A 959 -16.13 -75.82 -109.44
CA LEU A 959 -15.20 -76.37 -110.44
C LEU A 959 -15.28 -77.89 -110.51
N ASN A 960 -15.39 -78.58 -109.38
CA ASN A 960 -15.51 -80.03 -109.32
C ASN A 960 -16.87 -80.51 -109.84
N GLU A 961 -17.94 -79.75 -109.60
CA GLU A 961 -19.24 -79.95 -110.24
C GLU A 961 -19.15 -79.75 -111.75
N ASN A 962 -18.46 -78.71 -112.22
CA ASN A 962 -18.24 -78.48 -113.65
C ASN A 962 -17.42 -79.60 -114.28
N LEU A 963 -16.32 -80.02 -113.67
CA LEU A 963 -15.52 -81.17 -114.10
C LEU A 963 -16.31 -82.48 -114.01
N SER A 964 -17.20 -82.63 -113.05
CA SER A 964 -18.12 -83.78 -112.96
C SER A 964 -19.19 -83.75 -114.04
N ARG A 965 -19.70 -82.57 -114.40
CA ARG A 965 -20.61 -82.36 -115.54
C ARG A 965 -19.89 -82.66 -116.86
N ASP A 966 -18.64 -82.23 -117.01
CA ASP A 966 -17.81 -82.49 -118.18
C ASP A 966 -17.41 -83.97 -118.26
N ASN A 967 -17.05 -84.60 -117.14
CA ASN A 967 -16.83 -86.05 -117.08
C ASN A 967 -18.12 -86.82 -117.37
N ALA A 968 -19.28 -86.36 -116.90
CA ALA A 968 -20.57 -86.95 -117.25
C ALA A 968 -20.90 -86.73 -118.73
N SER A 969 -20.53 -85.58 -119.31
CA SER A 969 -20.65 -85.27 -120.73
C SER A 969 -19.75 -86.19 -121.57
N LEU A 970 -18.47 -86.30 -121.24
CA LEU A 970 -17.49 -87.20 -121.84
C LEU A 970 -17.88 -88.67 -121.63
N THR A 971 -18.49 -89.02 -120.49
CA THR A 971 -19.03 -90.36 -120.23
C THR A 971 -20.28 -90.62 -121.07
N ARG A 972 -21.14 -89.62 -121.31
CA ARG A 972 -22.26 -89.71 -122.26
C ARG A 972 -21.74 -89.81 -123.69
N GLU A 973 -20.66 -89.12 -124.03
CA GLU A 973 -20.01 -89.17 -125.34
C GLU A 973 -19.34 -90.53 -125.57
N LEU A 974 -18.61 -91.06 -124.58
CA LEU A 974 -18.09 -92.43 -124.53
C LEU A 974 -19.20 -93.47 -124.57
N ASN A 975 -20.30 -93.28 -123.82
CA ASN A 975 -21.45 -94.18 -123.86
C ASN A 975 -22.22 -94.06 -125.17
N SER A 976 -22.21 -92.91 -125.87
CA SER A 976 -22.76 -92.77 -127.22
C SER A 976 -21.89 -93.47 -128.26
N LEU A 977 -20.57 -93.47 -128.08
CA LEU A 977 -19.60 -94.21 -128.89
C LEU A 977 -19.61 -95.72 -128.57
N ARG A 978 -19.94 -96.11 -127.33
CA ARG A 978 -20.08 -97.51 -126.87
C ARG A 978 -21.46 -98.09 -127.22
N ASN A 979 -22.52 -97.30 -127.23
CA ASN A 979 -23.89 -97.70 -127.64
C ASN A 979 -24.09 -97.81 -129.15
N ARG A 980 -23.13 -97.39 -129.99
CA ARG A 980 -23.07 -97.80 -131.41
C ARG A 980 -22.50 -99.21 -131.62
N ARG A 981 -22.02 -99.90 -130.58
CA ARG A 981 -21.35 -101.21 -130.68
C ARG A 981 -22.03 -102.38 -129.99
N ALA A 982 -23.22 -102.24 -129.39
CA ALA A 982 -23.89 -103.39 -128.77
C ALA A 982 -25.42 -103.23 -128.65
N THR A 983 -26.14 -103.42 -129.75
CA THR A 983 -27.54 -103.89 -129.73
C THR A 983 -27.54 -105.40 -129.59
N SER A 984 -28.13 -105.93 -128.51
CA SER A 984 -28.97 -107.15 -128.49
C SER A 984 -29.01 -107.78 -127.09
N TYR A 985 -30.21 -108.24 -126.70
CA TYR A 985 -30.57 -109.04 -125.52
C TYR A 985 -30.66 -108.31 -124.16
N ARG A 986 -31.47 -108.74 -123.20
CA ARG A 986 -32.86 -109.26 -123.10
C ARG A 986 -33.09 -109.37 -121.57
N THR A 987 -34.26 -108.95 -121.09
CA THR A 987 -35.04 -109.54 -119.96
C THR A 987 -34.50 -109.64 -118.50
N SER A 988 -35.25 -108.98 -117.60
CA SER A 988 -36.06 -109.54 -116.48
C SER A 988 -35.57 -109.54 -115.01
N ASN A 989 -36.43 -109.00 -114.12
CA ASN A 989 -36.79 -109.34 -112.71
C ASN A 989 -35.70 -109.33 -111.61
N MET A 990 -35.94 -109.16 -110.29
CA MET A 990 -37.00 -108.66 -109.38
C MET A 990 -36.40 -108.74 -107.94
N ILE A 991 -36.73 -107.77 -107.07
CA ILE A 991 -36.97 -107.83 -105.59
C ILE A 991 -35.85 -108.15 -104.57
N GLY A 992 -35.82 -107.32 -103.50
CA GLY A 992 -35.68 -107.72 -102.08
C GLY A 992 -34.44 -107.15 -101.35
N TYR A 993 -34.53 -106.18 -100.43
CA TYR A 993 -35.01 -106.15 -99.02
C TYR A 993 -33.90 -106.29 -97.95
N VAL A 994 -33.98 -105.38 -96.95
CA VAL A 994 -33.67 -105.53 -95.50
C VAL A 994 -32.25 -105.23 -94.95
N SER A 995 -32.28 -104.31 -93.97
CA SER A 995 -31.53 -104.11 -92.69
C SER A 995 -30.01 -104.14 -92.64
N GLY A 996 -29.37 -103.35 -91.78
CA GLY A 996 -29.89 -102.46 -90.74
C GLY A 996 -28.87 -102.18 -89.64
N SER A 997 -29.27 -101.28 -88.73
CA SER A 997 -28.91 -101.18 -87.28
C SER A 997 -27.44 -101.02 -86.90
N GLY A 998 -27.03 -100.28 -85.87
CA GLY A 998 -27.65 -99.41 -84.86
C GLY A 998 -26.51 -98.48 -84.38
N GLU A 999 -26.60 -97.56 -83.42
CA GLU A 999 -27.33 -97.45 -82.16
C GLU A 999 -27.07 -96.00 -81.67
N HIS A 1000 -28.08 -95.22 -81.23
CA HIS A 1000 -28.45 -95.00 -79.81
C HIS A 1000 -27.44 -94.08 -79.04
N LEU A 1001 -27.80 -93.04 -78.27
CA LEU A 1001 -29.03 -92.63 -77.57
C LEU A 1001 -28.97 -91.15 -77.15
N GLU A 1002 -30.19 -90.60 -76.97
CA GLU A 1002 -30.67 -89.64 -75.95
C GLU A 1002 -30.00 -88.26 -75.86
N GLY A 1003 -30.75 -87.15 -75.98
CA GLY A 1003 -31.98 -86.79 -75.26
C GLY A 1003 -31.60 -85.59 -74.35
N ASP A 1004 -32.38 -84.56 -74.11
CA ASP A 1004 -33.78 -84.25 -74.35
C ASP A 1004 -33.94 -82.74 -74.07
N ASP A 1005 -34.96 -82.10 -74.66
CA ASP A 1005 -35.87 -81.08 -74.07
C ASP A 1005 -35.32 -79.91 -73.22
N ARG A 1006 -35.76 -78.64 -73.31
CA ARG A 1006 -37.00 -78.02 -73.82
C ARG A 1006 -36.88 -76.48 -73.68
N GLU A 1007 -37.64 -75.78 -74.53
CA GLU A 1007 -38.42 -74.53 -74.27
C GLU A 1007 -37.76 -73.32 -73.58
N SER A 1008 -38.08 -72.05 -73.85
CA SER A 1008 -38.86 -71.35 -74.87
C SER A 1008 -38.76 -69.84 -74.52
N VAL A 1009 -38.77 -68.99 -75.54
CA VAL A 1009 -39.52 -67.71 -75.60
C VAL A 1009 -39.02 -66.48 -74.81
N ASN A 1010 -38.64 -65.45 -75.61
CA ASN A 1010 -39.05 -64.03 -75.62
C ASN A 1010 -39.14 -63.26 -74.28
N THR A 1011 -38.88 -61.96 -74.13
CA THR A 1011 -38.64 -60.81 -75.03
C THR A 1011 -38.23 -59.63 -74.13
N GLU A 1012 -37.70 -58.59 -74.77
CA GLU A 1012 -37.67 -57.18 -74.33
C GLU A 1012 -36.63 -56.77 -73.28
N GLY A 1013 -35.77 -55.85 -73.71
CA GLY A 1013 -34.91 -55.06 -72.83
C GLY A 1013 -35.48 -53.66 -72.62
N SER A 1014 -34.91 -52.93 -71.66
CA SER A 1014 -34.40 -51.56 -71.83
C SER A 1014 -33.76 -51.08 -70.52
N HIS A 1015 -32.81 -50.15 -70.70
CA HIS A 1015 -32.18 -49.16 -69.80
C HIS A 1015 -32.76 -48.96 -68.37
N ALA A 1016 -32.03 -48.52 -67.34
CA ALA A 1016 -30.94 -47.55 -67.27
C ALA A 1016 -30.18 -47.60 -65.91
N SER A 1017 -29.02 -46.91 -65.91
CA SER A 1017 -28.15 -46.47 -64.78
C SER A 1017 -27.17 -47.45 -64.16
#